data_AF-A0A2U1UBC7-F1
#
_entry.id   AF-A0A2U1UBC7-F1
#
_cell.length_a   1.000
_cell.length_b   1.000
_cell.length_c   1.000
_cell.angle_alpha   90.00
_cell.angle_beta   90.00
_cell.angle_gamma   90.00
#
_symmetry.space_group_name_H-M   'P 1'
#
loop_
_entity.id
_entity.type
_entity.pdbx_description
1 polymer ?
#
loop_
_entity_poly.entity_id
_entity_poly.type
_entity_poly.pdbx_seq_one_letter_code
_entity_poly.pdbx_strand_id
1 'polypeptide(L)'
;MNHVIDTETLSLPGLKAACELRIDRWGISHIRADNQQDLFFAQGVNAARDRLWQLDLWRKRGLGLLAADFGPGYLAQDHAARHFLFRGDMEAEWRAYAEDAREICTAFVAGINAWIALCERQPERLPPEFALFGTQPARWLPEDVVRIRTHALTRNGASEILRANVLARSDAATDLLRAGIAPPVNPQLADGLSAADIPLESLKLFKLATAPVSFADDRLDAALDQAWTWSEVTDLGDIVRAVSEEGSNNWVVHGSRTASGRPLLASDPHRAHAAPSLRYLVHLHAPGFNAIGAGEPSAPGISLGHNGQTAFGLTIFGADQEDVYVYQTRPGDADRYRYQDGWEQIERVEESFAVKGHTPQTLPLAFTRHGPILFEDPVRQRAIALRSVWLSPGAAAYLGSLSAMRAASVEAFGAALASWGTPSVNHVCADAAGNIGWFTAGFTPVRRNWHGLLPVPGDGRYEWDGYLPADRLPRSINPSAGFFATANEMNIPADRDADAPSIGHEWAEGSRAARIKQVLADDRAHSIAAAQALQNDTFSLPAQRLCRLLAQIERPSAPLRQATQLLADWDYKIDADSAPAALFEVWWMKHLRPALFARLAPDPKLRVLLQPGDLDSLLQLIETPDGRFGDNAERARNRLMQDSLSAAWNECRRHMGPEARQWRWGRLHQTLFEHAVSRTRHGADRQWNTGPLPLGGSRSTPMLASYRINDFMVTAGASVRLVIDVGDWDNSVCINAPGQSGDPRSPHYRDLARAWSNGEYVPLLYSEEKIAAYTLKRIVLQPG
;
A
#
# COMPACT_ATOMS: atom_id res chain seq x y z
N MET A 1 -20.88 -25.09 -27.59
CA MET A 1 -21.34 -24.05 -28.54
C MET A 1 -20.11 -23.31 -29.02
N ASN A 2 -19.81 -23.32 -30.32
CA ASN A 2 -18.65 -22.58 -30.86
C ASN A 2 -18.98 -21.08 -30.82
N HIS A 3 -18.51 -20.38 -29.79
CA HIS A 3 -18.54 -18.92 -29.80
C HIS A 3 -17.47 -18.43 -30.78
N VAL A 4 -17.81 -17.52 -31.68
CA VAL A 4 -16.82 -16.88 -32.56
C VAL A 4 -15.92 -16.02 -31.68
N ILE A 5 -14.61 -16.25 -31.74
CA ILE A 5 -13.60 -15.47 -31.00
C ILE A 5 -13.25 -14.25 -31.84
N ASP A 6 -13.43 -13.04 -31.29
CA ASP A 6 -12.98 -11.81 -31.93
C ASP A 6 -11.46 -11.85 -32.08
N THR A 7 -10.94 -11.78 -33.31
CA THR A 7 -9.51 -11.94 -33.58
C THR A 7 -8.95 -10.70 -34.26
N GLU A 8 -7.93 -10.12 -33.63
CA GLU A 8 -7.18 -8.97 -34.11
C GLU A 8 -5.74 -9.38 -34.38
N THR A 9 -5.12 -8.86 -35.44
CA THR A 9 -3.69 -9.06 -35.72
C THR A 9 -2.99 -7.71 -35.82
N LEU A 10 -1.90 -7.53 -35.08
CA LEU A 10 -1.14 -6.30 -35.00
C LEU A 10 0.31 -6.56 -35.41
N SER A 11 0.79 -5.83 -36.43
CA SER A 11 2.20 -5.80 -36.81
C SER A 11 2.93 -4.76 -35.97
N LEU A 12 3.88 -5.21 -35.14
CA LEU A 12 4.66 -4.35 -34.24
C LEU A 12 6.17 -4.61 -34.42
N PRO A 13 6.99 -3.56 -34.58
CA PRO A 13 8.44 -3.72 -34.64
C PRO A 13 8.99 -4.15 -33.27
N GLY A 14 10.07 -4.94 -33.27
CA GLY A 14 10.78 -5.37 -32.05
C GLY A 14 10.55 -6.84 -31.64
N LEU A 15 9.53 -7.50 -32.20
CA LEU A 15 9.29 -8.94 -32.04
C LEU A 15 10.24 -9.76 -32.91
N LYS A 16 10.73 -10.89 -32.38
CA LYS A 16 11.48 -11.91 -33.14
C LYS A 16 10.56 -12.96 -33.75
N ALA A 17 9.49 -13.33 -33.04
CA ALA A 17 8.47 -14.27 -33.46
C ALA A 17 7.07 -13.75 -33.10
N ALA A 18 6.04 -14.42 -33.62
CA ALA A 18 4.66 -14.06 -33.28
C ALA A 18 4.33 -14.41 -31.83
N CYS A 19 3.50 -13.57 -31.19
CA CYS A 19 2.93 -13.81 -29.87
C CYS A 19 1.40 -13.84 -29.93
N GLU A 20 0.78 -14.56 -29.01
CA GLU A 20 -0.68 -14.62 -28.87
C GLU A 20 -1.11 -14.12 -27.50
N LEU A 21 -2.09 -13.21 -27.47
CA LEU A 21 -2.79 -12.78 -26.27
C LEU A 21 -4.22 -13.30 -26.35
N ARG A 22 -4.63 -14.18 -25.44
CA ARG A 22 -6.01 -14.61 -25.27
C ARG A 22 -6.62 -13.91 -24.08
N ILE A 23 -7.62 -13.08 -24.31
CA ILE A 23 -8.32 -12.33 -23.28
C ILE A 23 -9.56 -13.12 -22.89
N ASP A 24 -9.61 -13.53 -21.63
CA ASP A 24 -10.76 -14.27 -21.11
C ASP A 24 -11.97 -13.36 -20.86
N ARG A 25 -13.10 -13.95 -20.48
CA ARG A 25 -14.35 -13.23 -20.22
C ARG A 25 -14.33 -12.25 -19.05
N TRP A 26 -13.27 -12.24 -18.24
CA TRP A 26 -13.06 -11.34 -17.10
C TRP A 26 -11.92 -10.33 -17.36
N GLY A 27 -11.42 -10.29 -18.60
CA GLY A 27 -10.39 -9.36 -19.05
C GLY A 27 -8.96 -9.77 -18.70
N ILE A 28 -8.73 -11.00 -18.21
CA ILE A 28 -7.38 -11.50 -17.91
C ILE A 28 -6.71 -11.91 -19.22
N SER A 29 -5.53 -11.35 -19.50
CA SER A 29 -4.74 -11.68 -20.69
C SER A 29 -3.81 -12.87 -20.42
N HIS A 30 -3.98 -13.93 -21.22
CA HIS A 30 -3.05 -15.05 -21.30
C HIS A 30 -2.11 -14.88 -22.50
N ILE A 31 -0.84 -14.57 -22.19
CA ILE A 31 0.19 -14.22 -23.15
C ILE A 31 1.06 -15.46 -23.41
N ARG A 32 1.15 -15.84 -24.68
CA ARG A 32 2.01 -16.93 -25.15
C ARG A 32 3.04 -16.41 -26.16
N ALA A 33 4.29 -16.81 -25.98
CA ALA A 33 5.39 -16.51 -26.89
C ALA A 33 6.36 -17.70 -27.00
N ASP A 34 7.15 -17.75 -28.07
CA ASP A 34 8.14 -18.82 -28.28
C ASP A 34 9.49 -18.54 -27.60
N ASN A 35 9.67 -17.35 -27.02
CA ASN A 35 10.86 -16.96 -26.26
C ASN A 35 10.53 -15.89 -25.20
N GLN A 36 11.39 -15.77 -24.18
CA GLN A 36 11.17 -14.83 -23.07
C GLN A 36 11.23 -13.35 -23.49
N GLN A 37 12.08 -12.98 -24.46
CA GLN A 37 12.17 -11.59 -24.92
C GLN A 37 10.82 -11.12 -25.51
N ASP A 38 10.25 -11.92 -26.41
CA ASP A 38 8.96 -11.61 -27.02
C ASP A 38 7.81 -11.71 -26.00
N LEU A 39 7.92 -12.58 -24.99
CA LEU A 39 6.96 -12.67 -23.87
C LEU A 39 6.88 -11.36 -23.09
N PHE A 40 8.01 -10.80 -22.65
CA PHE A 40 8.03 -9.56 -21.90
C PHE A 40 7.72 -8.34 -22.76
N PHE A 41 8.09 -8.36 -24.05
CA PHE A 41 7.60 -7.38 -25.03
C PHE A 41 6.06 -7.40 -25.11
N ALA A 42 5.47 -8.58 -25.27
CA ALA A 42 4.01 -8.73 -25.33
C ALA A 42 3.34 -8.34 -24.00
N GLN A 43 3.99 -8.58 -22.85
CA GLN A 43 3.51 -8.07 -21.55
C GLN A 43 3.47 -6.54 -21.53
N GLY A 44 4.50 -5.87 -22.04
CA GLY A 44 4.55 -4.41 -22.16
C GLY A 44 3.45 -3.84 -23.08
N VAL A 45 3.23 -4.48 -24.23
CA VAL A 45 2.12 -4.14 -25.15
C VAL A 45 0.78 -4.31 -24.45
N ASN A 46 0.57 -5.42 -23.74
CA ASN A 46 -0.66 -5.73 -23.03
C ASN A 46 -0.95 -4.70 -21.91
N ALA A 47 0.05 -4.38 -21.11
CA ALA A 47 -0.06 -3.37 -20.06
C ALA A 47 -0.39 -1.98 -20.65
N ALA A 48 0.28 -1.57 -21.73
CA ALA A 48 0.00 -0.30 -22.39
C ALA A 48 -1.40 -0.28 -23.02
N ARG A 49 -1.83 -1.36 -23.68
CA ARG A 49 -3.19 -1.48 -24.25
C ARG A 49 -4.27 -1.17 -23.21
N ASP A 50 -4.13 -1.72 -22.01
CA ASP A 50 -5.15 -1.60 -20.98
C ASP A 50 -4.95 -0.39 -20.07
N ARG A 51 -3.71 0.07 -19.86
CA ARG A 51 -3.34 1.00 -18.78
C ARG A 51 -2.49 2.21 -19.20
N LEU A 52 -2.38 2.54 -20.49
CA LEU A 52 -1.44 3.57 -20.97
C LEU A 52 -1.52 4.92 -20.22
N TRP A 53 -2.72 5.44 -19.92
CA TRP A 53 -2.85 6.68 -19.13
C TRP A 53 -2.31 6.53 -17.69
N GLN A 54 -2.67 5.44 -17.00
CA GLN A 54 -2.17 5.15 -15.65
C GLN A 54 -0.64 5.03 -15.63
N LEU A 55 -0.08 4.31 -16.61
CA LEU A 55 1.36 4.14 -16.76
C LEU A 55 2.04 5.49 -16.93
N ASP A 56 1.60 6.29 -17.89
CA ASP A 56 2.21 7.58 -18.22
C ASP A 56 2.09 8.58 -17.05
N LEU A 57 0.95 8.62 -16.36
CA LEU A 57 0.76 9.45 -15.17
C LEU A 57 1.69 9.04 -14.01
N TRP A 58 1.83 7.75 -13.75
CA TRP A 58 2.73 7.23 -12.71
C TRP A 58 4.19 7.49 -13.06
N ARG A 59 4.57 7.33 -14.33
CA ARG A 59 5.92 7.69 -14.81
C ARG A 59 6.20 9.18 -14.59
N LYS A 60 5.27 10.07 -14.96
CA LYS A 60 5.44 11.52 -14.79
C LYS A 60 5.54 11.92 -13.32
N ARG A 61 4.68 11.35 -12.47
CA ARG A 61 4.74 11.55 -11.01
C ARG A 61 6.08 11.10 -10.44
N GLY A 62 6.55 9.91 -10.82
CA GLY A 62 7.79 9.33 -10.29
C GLY A 62 9.05 10.06 -10.74
N LEU A 63 9.11 10.50 -12.01
CA LEU A 63 10.26 11.19 -12.59
C LEU A 63 10.25 12.71 -12.39
N GLY A 64 9.16 13.28 -11.84
CA GLY A 64 8.98 14.72 -11.73
C GLY A 64 8.87 15.40 -13.10
N LEU A 65 7.85 15.03 -13.87
CA LEU A 65 7.54 15.51 -15.23
C LEU A 65 6.08 15.98 -15.38
N LEU A 66 5.34 16.18 -14.30
CA LEU A 66 3.94 16.59 -14.33
C LEU A 66 3.75 18.02 -14.85
N ALA A 67 4.63 18.96 -14.45
CA ALA A 67 4.52 20.38 -14.77
C ALA A 67 4.66 20.67 -16.27
N ALA A 68 5.37 19.81 -17.00
CA ALA A 68 5.51 19.91 -18.45
C ALA A 68 4.15 19.82 -19.17
N ASP A 69 3.23 19.02 -18.63
CA ASP A 69 1.96 18.68 -19.26
C ASP A 69 0.74 19.34 -18.60
N PHE A 70 0.84 19.59 -17.30
CA PHE A 70 -0.27 20.09 -16.49
C PHE A 70 -0.03 21.50 -15.92
N GLY A 71 1.16 22.09 -16.13
CA GLY A 71 1.45 23.48 -15.82
C GLY A 71 2.02 23.75 -14.42
N PRO A 72 2.12 25.03 -14.04
CA PRO A 72 2.90 25.44 -12.88
C PRO A 72 2.48 24.85 -11.53
N GLY A 73 1.20 24.53 -11.32
CA GLY A 73 0.70 23.94 -10.07
C GLY A 73 1.26 22.56 -9.73
N TYR A 74 2.07 21.96 -10.61
CA TYR A 74 2.72 20.67 -10.41
C TYR A 74 4.24 20.77 -10.22
N LEU A 75 4.82 21.96 -10.40
CA LEU A 75 6.28 22.15 -10.35
C LEU A 75 6.88 21.81 -8.98
N ALA A 76 6.21 22.17 -7.88
CA ALA A 76 6.66 21.82 -6.54
C ALA A 76 6.67 20.30 -6.31
N GLN A 77 5.69 19.58 -6.88
CA GLN A 77 5.63 18.13 -6.79
C GLN A 77 6.72 17.45 -7.63
N ASP A 78 6.99 17.98 -8.83
CA ASP A 78 8.09 17.50 -9.66
C ASP A 78 9.44 17.69 -8.95
N HIS A 79 9.67 18.89 -8.40
CA HIS A 79 10.88 19.20 -7.63
C HIS A 79 11.05 18.25 -6.44
N ALA A 80 9.97 17.98 -5.70
CA ALA A 80 9.99 17.02 -4.60
C ALA A 80 10.28 15.59 -5.07
N ALA A 81 9.60 15.10 -6.12
CA ALA A 81 9.80 13.74 -6.65
C ALA A 81 11.26 13.51 -7.08
N ARG A 82 11.89 14.51 -7.71
CA ARG A 82 13.28 14.39 -8.15
C ARG A 82 14.27 14.27 -6.99
N HIS A 83 13.98 14.75 -5.78
CA HIS A 83 14.86 14.50 -4.62
C HIS A 83 15.02 13.00 -4.28
N PHE A 84 14.05 12.17 -4.65
CA PHE A 84 14.01 10.74 -4.28
C PHE A 84 14.26 9.78 -5.44
N LEU A 85 14.63 10.28 -6.62
CA LEU A 85 15.08 9.44 -7.72
C LEU A 85 16.39 8.72 -7.39
N PHE A 86 16.49 7.45 -7.78
CA PHE A 86 17.75 6.72 -7.69
C PHE A 86 18.78 7.32 -8.65
N ARG A 87 19.96 7.63 -8.09
CA ARG A 87 21.12 8.22 -8.78
C ARG A 87 22.40 7.40 -8.61
N GLY A 88 22.30 6.22 -8.00
CA GLY A 88 23.44 5.34 -7.76
C GLY A 88 23.90 4.58 -9.00
N ASP A 89 24.78 3.61 -8.78
CA ASP A 89 25.31 2.75 -9.85
C ASP A 89 24.21 1.88 -10.48
N MET A 90 23.95 2.11 -11.76
CA MET A 90 22.93 1.41 -12.52
C MET A 90 23.33 -0.05 -12.84
N GLU A 91 24.62 -0.36 -12.95
CA GLU A 91 25.06 -1.75 -13.15
C GLU A 91 24.87 -2.57 -11.86
N ALA A 92 25.14 -1.97 -10.70
CA ALA A 92 24.80 -2.59 -9.41
C ALA A 92 23.29 -2.75 -9.24
N GLU A 93 22.49 -1.78 -9.68
CA GLU A 93 21.02 -1.85 -9.65
C GLU A 93 20.50 -3.03 -10.47
N TRP A 94 20.93 -3.19 -11.72
CA TRP A 94 20.46 -4.30 -12.57
C TRP A 94 20.83 -5.68 -12.01
N ARG A 95 22.04 -5.82 -11.46
CA ARG A 95 22.53 -7.09 -10.89
C ARG A 95 21.84 -7.51 -9.60
N ALA A 96 21.09 -6.62 -8.96
CA ALA A 96 20.47 -6.88 -7.66
C ALA A 96 19.20 -7.74 -7.73
N TYR A 97 18.66 -8.01 -8.92
CA TYR A 97 17.38 -8.72 -9.12
C TYR A 97 17.58 -10.13 -9.69
N ALA A 98 17.14 -10.36 -10.93
CA ALA A 98 17.44 -11.56 -11.71
C ALA A 98 18.61 -11.28 -12.66
N GLU A 99 19.33 -12.33 -13.07
CA GLU A 99 20.47 -12.21 -14.01
C GLU A 99 20.07 -11.53 -15.33
N ASP A 100 18.83 -11.73 -15.77
CA ASP A 100 18.25 -11.20 -17.01
C ASP A 100 17.33 -9.97 -16.77
N ALA A 101 17.42 -9.31 -15.60
CA ALA A 101 16.51 -8.21 -15.25
C ALA A 101 16.59 -7.03 -16.21
N ARG A 102 17.79 -6.67 -16.69
CA ARG A 102 17.97 -5.58 -17.65
C ARG A 102 17.32 -5.89 -18.99
N GLU A 103 17.51 -7.11 -19.49
CA GLU A 103 16.94 -7.62 -20.74
C GLU A 103 15.40 -7.65 -20.66
N ILE A 104 14.86 -8.14 -19.55
CA ILE A 104 13.41 -8.19 -19.28
C ILE A 104 12.80 -6.78 -19.28
N CYS A 105 13.37 -5.86 -18.50
CA CYS A 105 12.87 -4.48 -18.43
C CYS A 105 12.99 -3.77 -19.78
N THR A 106 14.07 -4.04 -20.53
CA THR A 106 14.25 -3.49 -21.89
C THR A 106 13.18 -4.01 -22.85
N ALA A 107 12.90 -5.31 -22.87
CA ALA A 107 11.86 -5.90 -23.71
C ALA A 107 10.47 -5.37 -23.35
N PHE A 108 10.15 -5.31 -22.05
CA PHE A 108 8.91 -4.77 -21.53
C PHE A 108 8.68 -3.31 -21.96
N VAL A 109 9.69 -2.44 -21.78
CA VAL A 109 9.62 -1.04 -22.20
C VAL A 109 9.53 -0.90 -23.72
N ALA A 110 10.22 -1.76 -24.49
CA ALA A 110 10.08 -1.79 -25.94
C ALA A 110 8.63 -2.12 -26.37
N GLY A 111 7.93 -3.01 -25.65
CA GLY A 111 6.53 -3.31 -25.86
C GLY A 111 5.60 -2.12 -25.57
N ILE A 112 5.81 -1.42 -24.44
CA ILE A 112 5.07 -0.18 -24.12
C ILE A 112 5.25 0.85 -25.24
N ASN A 113 6.51 1.06 -25.67
CA ASN A 113 6.82 1.99 -26.74
C ASN A 113 6.21 1.55 -28.08
N ALA A 114 6.19 0.26 -28.40
CA ALA A 114 5.53 -0.22 -29.62
C ALA A 114 4.02 0.10 -29.63
N TRP A 115 3.35 -0.02 -28.48
CA TRP A 115 1.96 0.40 -28.34
C TRP A 115 1.77 1.92 -28.49
N ILE A 116 2.63 2.73 -27.86
CA ILE A 116 2.61 4.19 -28.05
C ILE A 116 2.74 4.56 -29.54
N ALA A 117 3.67 3.91 -30.25
CA ALA A 117 3.84 4.13 -31.69
C ALA A 117 2.60 3.74 -32.49
N LEU A 118 1.88 2.70 -32.06
CA LEU A 118 0.62 2.31 -32.69
C LEU A 118 -0.45 3.38 -32.45
N CYS A 119 -0.60 3.90 -31.23
CA CYS A 119 -1.53 4.99 -30.93
C CYS A 119 -1.24 6.27 -31.74
N GLU A 120 0.04 6.60 -31.99
CA GLU A 120 0.40 7.72 -32.87
C GLU A 120 -0.08 7.52 -34.32
N ARG A 121 -0.06 6.28 -34.82
CA ARG A 121 -0.57 5.92 -36.16
C ARG A 121 -2.08 5.73 -36.21
N GLN A 122 -2.69 5.37 -35.07
CA GLN A 122 -4.09 5.01 -34.90
C GLN A 122 -4.65 5.74 -33.66
N PRO A 123 -4.93 7.07 -33.76
CA PRO A 123 -5.29 7.90 -32.62
C PRO A 123 -6.56 7.44 -31.87
N GLU A 124 -7.44 6.68 -32.52
CA GLU A 124 -8.63 6.11 -31.89
C GLU A 124 -8.31 5.14 -30.73
N ARG A 125 -7.09 4.57 -30.72
CA ARG A 125 -6.60 3.70 -29.64
C ARG A 125 -6.07 4.47 -28.43
N LEU A 126 -5.84 5.77 -28.57
CA LEU A 126 -5.33 6.58 -27.48
C LEU A 126 -6.42 6.66 -26.39
N PRO A 127 -6.07 6.50 -25.10
CA PRO A 127 -7.01 6.69 -24.00
C PRO A 127 -7.62 8.11 -24.02
N PRO A 128 -8.93 8.26 -23.70
CA PRO A 128 -9.63 9.54 -23.78
C PRO A 128 -9.07 10.65 -22.87
N GLU A 129 -8.37 10.29 -21.79
CA GLU A 129 -7.73 11.22 -20.86
C GLU A 129 -6.68 12.10 -21.54
N PHE A 130 -5.93 11.55 -22.50
CA PHE A 130 -4.93 12.33 -23.24
C PHE A 130 -5.57 13.46 -24.03
N ALA A 131 -6.68 13.17 -24.73
CA ALA A 131 -7.46 14.19 -25.44
C ALA A 131 -8.06 15.21 -24.46
N LEU A 132 -8.52 14.76 -23.29
CA LEU A 132 -9.10 15.61 -22.26
C LEU A 132 -8.14 16.68 -21.76
N PHE A 133 -6.87 16.32 -21.51
CA PHE A 133 -5.86 17.25 -21.01
C PHE A 133 -5.03 17.91 -22.12
N GLY A 134 -5.25 17.53 -23.39
CA GLY A 134 -4.42 17.96 -24.51
C GLY A 134 -2.96 17.52 -24.35
N THR A 135 -2.73 16.28 -23.90
CA THR A 135 -1.41 15.69 -23.65
C THR A 135 -1.19 14.49 -24.56
N GLN A 136 0.05 13.98 -24.61
CA GLN A 136 0.41 12.75 -25.32
C GLN A 136 1.30 11.89 -24.42
N PRO A 137 1.26 10.56 -24.55
CA PRO A 137 2.17 9.67 -23.82
C PRO A 137 3.61 9.88 -24.30
N ALA A 138 4.55 9.92 -23.37
CA ALA A 138 5.97 9.99 -23.70
C ALA A 138 6.57 8.58 -23.85
N ARG A 139 7.67 8.47 -24.63
CA ARG A 139 8.44 7.23 -24.73
C ARG A 139 9.17 6.92 -23.43
N TRP A 140 9.21 5.65 -23.09
CA TRP A 140 9.81 5.12 -21.87
C TRP A 140 11.25 4.70 -22.12
N LEU A 141 12.09 4.85 -21.09
CA LEU A 141 13.42 4.25 -21.01
C LEU A 141 13.40 3.03 -20.08
N PRO A 142 14.20 1.97 -20.32
CA PRO A 142 14.31 0.83 -19.40
C PRO A 142 14.61 1.26 -17.96
N GLU A 143 15.44 2.30 -17.80
CA GLU A 143 15.82 2.85 -16.50
C GLU A 143 14.64 3.50 -15.77
N ASP A 144 13.56 3.90 -16.45
CA ASP A 144 12.37 4.46 -15.80
C ASP A 144 11.72 3.44 -14.84
N VAL A 145 11.88 2.13 -15.12
CA VAL A 145 11.35 1.04 -14.28
C VAL A 145 12.04 0.98 -12.91
N VAL A 146 13.34 1.28 -12.87
CA VAL A 146 14.17 1.15 -11.65
C VAL A 146 14.45 2.48 -10.97
N ARG A 147 14.50 3.59 -11.71
CA ARG A 147 14.85 4.91 -11.15
C ARG A 147 13.77 5.47 -10.23
N ILE A 148 12.51 5.15 -10.50
CA ILE A 148 11.38 5.63 -9.71
C ILE A 148 11.31 4.83 -8.40
N ARG A 149 11.55 5.50 -7.27
CA ARG A 149 11.50 4.88 -5.94
C ARG A 149 10.26 5.23 -5.13
N THR A 150 9.64 6.38 -5.41
CA THR A 150 8.49 6.92 -4.67
C THR A 150 7.20 6.10 -4.79
N HIS A 151 7.19 5.06 -5.64
CA HIS A 151 6.10 4.08 -5.71
C HIS A 151 6.25 2.92 -4.71
N ALA A 152 7.47 2.65 -4.23
CA ALA A 152 7.70 1.64 -3.21
C ALA A 152 7.15 2.12 -1.86
N LEU A 153 6.69 1.19 -1.03
CA LEU A 153 6.33 1.50 0.35
C LEU A 153 7.58 1.34 1.22
N THR A 154 8.05 2.44 1.80
CA THR A 154 8.97 2.47 2.93
C THR A 154 8.29 3.15 4.11
N ARG A 155 8.85 2.96 5.30
CA ARG A 155 8.29 3.50 6.54
C ARG A 155 9.42 3.92 7.46
N ASN A 156 9.02 4.69 8.47
CA ASN A 156 9.75 5.12 9.66
C ASN A 156 10.03 6.63 9.74
N GLY A 157 10.64 7.26 8.72
CA GLY A 157 11.16 8.63 8.84
C GLY A 157 10.08 9.67 9.17
N ALA A 158 8.87 9.49 8.62
CA ALA A 158 7.74 10.34 8.99
C ALA A 158 7.28 10.14 10.45
N SER A 159 7.38 8.92 10.97
CA SER A 159 7.03 8.57 12.35
C SER A 159 8.05 9.13 13.35
N GLU A 160 9.34 9.12 13.01
CA GLU A 160 10.39 9.74 13.84
C GLU A 160 10.13 11.24 14.08
N ILE A 161 9.80 11.99 13.03
CA ILE A 161 9.48 13.42 13.13
C ILE A 161 8.20 13.65 13.94
N LEU A 162 7.17 12.83 13.73
CA LEU A 162 5.92 12.93 14.49
C LEU A 162 6.14 12.61 15.97
N ARG A 163 6.90 11.55 16.29
CA ARG A 163 7.28 11.20 17.65
C ARG A 163 8.03 12.33 18.32
N ALA A 164 9.07 12.88 17.68
CA ALA A 164 9.78 14.03 18.21
C ALA A 164 8.82 15.19 18.52
N ASN A 165 7.84 15.47 17.66
CA ASN A 165 6.86 16.54 17.88
C ASN A 165 5.86 16.27 19.00
N VAL A 166 5.51 15.00 19.27
CA VAL A 166 4.74 14.60 20.45
C VAL A 166 5.58 14.77 21.72
N LEU A 167 6.82 14.29 21.72
CA LEU A 167 7.74 14.42 22.86
C LEU A 167 8.05 15.89 23.20
N ALA A 168 8.12 16.77 22.20
CA ALA A 168 8.31 18.21 22.42
C ALA A 168 7.11 18.89 23.11
N ARG A 169 5.92 18.27 23.05
CA ARG A 169 4.66 18.81 23.59
C ARG A 169 4.17 18.07 24.84
N SER A 170 4.62 16.83 25.04
CA SER A 170 4.16 15.94 26.10
C SER A 170 5.27 14.95 26.49
N ASP A 171 5.05 13.65 26.33
CA ASP A 171 5.97 12.59 26.77
C ASP A 171 5.85 11.33 25.90
N ALA A 172 6.76 10.38 26.12
CA ALA A 172 6.78 9.10 25.41
C ALA A 172 5.53 8.24 25.68
N ALA A 173 4.93 8.34 26.88
CA ALA A 173 3.71 7.58 27.20
C ALA A 173 2.50 8.06 26.39
N THR A 174 2.47 9.34 26.04
CA THR A 174 1.44 9.95 25.19
C THR A 174 1.65 9.58 23.72
N ASP A 175 2.90 9.44 23.26
CA ASP A 175 3.20 8.97 21.90
C ASP A 175 2.69 7.53 21.63
N LEU A 176 2.62 6.69 22.67
CA LEU A 176 2.02 5.35 22.54
C LEU A 176 0.54 5.39 22.12
N LEU A 177 -0.17 6.50 22.34
CA LEU A 177 -1.54 6.69 21.83
C LEU A 177 -1.57 6.92 20.31
N ARG A 178 -0.45 7.39 19.73
CA ARG A 178 -0.29 7.58 18.28
C ARG A 178 0.18 6.29 17.61
N ALA A 179 1.22 5.67 18.15
CA ALA A 179 1.82 4.45 17.62
C ALA A 179 2.42 3.61 18.76
N GLY A 180 1.94 2.39 18.94
CA GLY A 180 2.53 1.42 19.86
C GLY A 180 3.95 1.03 19.44
N ILE A 181 4.79 0.65 20.42
CA ILE A 181 6.17 0.21 20.20
C ILE A 181 6.27 -1.28 20.58
N ALA A 182 6.52 -2.13 19.59
CA ALA A 182 6.64 -3.58 19.74
C ALA A 182 7.78 -4.12 18.84
N PRO A 183 8.80 -4.83 19.35
CA PRO A 183 9.10 -5.07 20.76
C PRO A 183 9.27 -3.75 21.53
N PRO A 184 8.90 -3.71 22.82
CA PRO A 184 8.92 -2.48 23.60
C PRO A 184 10.35 -2.00 23.82
N VAL A 185 10.60 -0.73 23.50
CA VAL A 185 11.82 -0.01 23.83
C VAL A 185 11.47 1.41 24.24
N ASN A 186 12.27 2.03 25.11
CA ASN A 186 12.06 3.42 25.47
C ASN A 186 12.79 4.31 24.45
N PRO A 187 12.07 5.14 23.65
CA PRO A 187 12.73 6.03 22.69
C PRO A 187 13.57 7.07 23.45
N GLN A 188 14.84 7.20 23.07
CA GLN A 188 15.77 8.16 23.65
C GLN A 188 16.26 9.13 22.58
N LEU A 189 16.27 10.42 22.91
CA LEU A 189 16.91 11.43 22.06
C LEU A 189 18.42 11.24 22.13
N ALA A 190 19.07 11.34 20.97
CA ALA A 190 20.52 11.31 20.88
C ALA A 190 21.17 12.55 21.52
N ASP A 191 22.36 12.36 22.08
CA ASP A 191 23.14 13.44 22.69
C ASP A 191 23.36 14.62 21.72
N GLY A 192 22.97 15.81 22.19
CA GLY A 192 23.08 17.06 21.43
C GLY A 192 21.85 17.44 20.60
N LEU A 193 20.77 16.65 20.65
CA LEU A 193 19.49 16.97 20.01
C LEU A 193 18.38 17.22 21.03
N SER A 194 17.54 18.20 20.74
CA SER A 194 16.25 18.40 21.41
C SER A 194 15.10 18.05 20.47
N ALA A 195 14.04 17.45 21.00
CA ALA A 195 12.81 17.20 20.24
C ALA A 195 12.21 18.48 19.62
N ALA A 196 12.38 19.64 20.28
CA ALA A 196 11.93 20.93 19.78
C ALA A 196 12.70 21.43 18.54
N ASP A 197 13.82 20.78 18.21
CA ASP A 197 14.65 21.11 17.06
C ASP A 197 14.16 20.50 15.75
N ILE A 198 13.11 19.67 15.81
CA ILE A 198 12.59 18.88 14.69
C ILE A 198 11.25 19.49 14.22
N PRO A 199 11.25 20.41 13.25
CA PRO A 199 10.02 21.00 12.72
C PRO A 199 9.17 19.98 11.95
N LEU A 200 7.84 20.13 12.01
CA LEU A 200 6.91 19.34 11.19
C LEU A 200 7.07 19.64 9.69
N GLU A 201 7.57 20.82 9.38
CA GLU A 201 7.87 21.30 8.04
C GLU A 201 8.86 20.37 7.30
N SER A 202 9.70 19.64 8.02
CA SER A 202 10.57 18.60 7.44
C SER A 202 9.81 17.47 6.76
N LEU A 203 8.50 17.30 7.02
CA LEU A 203 7.68 16.31 6.33
C LEU A 203 7.21 16.76 4.94
N LYS A 204 7.23 18.06 4.62
CA LYS A 204 6.57 18.61 3.43
C LYS A 204 7.13 18.02 2.14
N LEU A 205 8.46 18.08 1.96
CA LEU A 205 9.13 17.59 0.76
C LEU A 205 8.84 16.10 0.52
N PHE A 206 9.01 15.27 1.55
CA PHE A 206 8.80 13.82 1.46
C PHE A 206 7.32 13.47 1.20
N LYS A 207 6.38 14.13 1.90
CA LYS A 207 4.94 13.93 1.67
C LYS A 207 4.53 14.34 0.26
N LEU A 208 5.08 15.43 -0.26
CA LEU A 208 4.77 15.91 -1.61
C LEU A 208 5.33 14.98 -2.69
N ALA A 209 6.57 14.50 -2.53
CA ALA A 209 7.20 13.54 -3.44
C ALA A 209 6.43 12.21 -3.56
N THR A 210 5.71 11.82 -2.50
CA THR A 210 4.95 10.58 -2.42
C THR A 210 3.44 10.77 -2.60
N ALA A 211 2.96 12.01 -2.76
CA ALA A 211 1.54 12.29 -2.92
C ALA A 211 0.96 11.75 -4.24
N PRO A 212 -0.32 11.36 -4.29
CA PRO A 212 -1.01 11.09 -5.54
C PRO A 212 -1.17 12.38 -6.37
N VAL A 213 -1.49 12.24 -7.66
CA VAL A 213 -1.76 13.39 -8.53
C VAL A 213 -3.22 13.79 -8.39
N SER A 214 -3.48 15.06 -8.07
CA SER A 214 -4.82 15.67 -8.10
C SER A 214 -4.92 16.61 -9.29
N PHE A 215 -6.11 16.68 -9.89
CA PHE A 215 -6.40 17.51 -11.06
C PHE A 215 -7.45 18.59 -10.73
N ALA A 216 -7.34 19.22 -9.56
CA ALA A 216 -8.23 20.33 -9.20
C ALA A 216 -8.08 21.49 -10.20
N ASP A 217 -9.17 22.18 -10.52
CA ASP A 217 -9.19 23.20 -11.57
C ASP A 217 -8.26 24.39 -11.26
N ASP A 218 -8.24 24.83 -10.00
CA ASP A 218 -7.33 25.85 -9.50
C ASP A 218 -5.85 25.43 -9.58
N ARG A 219 -5.54 24.13 -9.45
CA ARG A 219 -4.20 23.60 -9.66
C ARG A 219 -3.79 23.60 -11.13
N LEU A 220 -4.72 23.23 -12.02
CA LEU A 220 -4.51 23.22 -13.47
C LEU A 220 -4.34 24.65 -14.02
N ASP A 221 -5.04 25.62 -13.44
CA ASP A 221 -5.02 27.02 -13.88
C ASP A 221 -3.98 27.87 -13.12
N ALA A 222 -3.18 27.25 -12.23
CA ALA A 222 -2.21 27.95 -11.40
C ALA A 222 -1.15 28.71 -12.23
N ALA A 223 -0.89 29.96 -11.85
CA ALA A 223 0.19 30.76 -12.43
C ALA A 223 1.56 30.34 -11.86
N LEU A 224 2.65 30.74 -12.53
CA LEU A 224 4.01 30.34 -12.14
C LEU A 224 4.42 30.82 -10.75
N ASP A 225 4.03 32.02 -10.37
CA ASP A 225 4.25 32.59 -9.03
C ASP A 225 3.46 31.86 -7.93
N GLN A 226 2.47 31.05 -8.30
CA GLN A 226 1.68 30.22 -7.39
C GLN A 226 2.21 28.78 -7.30
N ALA A 227 3.26 28.39 -8.03
CA ALA A 227 3.74 27.00 -8.04
C ALA A 227 3.99 26.42 -6.63
N TRP A 228 4.50 27.24 -5.71
CA TRP A 228 4.84 26.83 -4.35
C TRP A 228 3.67 26.87 -3.36
N THR A 229 2.50 27.40 -3.73
CA THR A 229 1.28 27.25 -2.90
C THR A 229 0.78 25.82 -2.90
N TRP A 230 1.10 25.05 -3.94
CA TRP A 230 0.79 23.64 -4.14
C TRP A 230 1.80 22.69 -3.48
N SER A 231 2.40 23.13 -2.37
CA SER A 231 3.39 22.36 -1.61
C SER A 231 2.86 21.79 -0.28
N GLU A 232 1.69 22.25 0.17
CA GLU A 232 1.09 21.87 1.45
C GLU A 232 -0.01 20.80 1.32
N VAL A 233 -0.23 20.07 2.41
CA VAL A 233 -1.23 19.01 2.58
C VAL A 233 -2.13 19.45 3.76
N THR A 234 -3.41 19.78 3.54
CA THR A 234 -4.24 20.51 4.54
C THR A 234 -5.13 19.64 5.46
N ASP A 235 -5.76 20.24 6.49
CA ASP A 235 -6.71 19.60 7.44
C ASP A 235 -8.14 19.34 6.87
N LEU A 236 -8.43 19.79 5.63
CA LEU A 236 -9.58 19.37 4.80
C LEU A 236 -9.16 18.80 3.42
N GLY A 237 -7.89 18.96 3.01
CA GLY A 237 -7.02 17.85 2.62
C GLY A 237 -6.94 17.38 1.16
N ASP A 238 -7.25 18.20 0.15
CA ASP A 238 -6.63 17.94 -1.16
C ASP A 238 -5.10 18.16 -1.06
N ILE A 239 -4.38 17.31 -1.80
CA ILE A 239 -3.23 16.50 -1.34
C ILE A 239 -3.61 15.60 -0.16
N VAL A 240 -4.06 14.39 -0.50
CA VAL A 240 -4.48 13.36 0.43
C VAL A 240 -3.25 12.64 0.98
N ARG A 241 -2.95 12.87 2.26
CA ARG A 241 -2.49 11.77 3.13
C ARG A 241 -3.53 11.58 4.21
N ALA A 242 -4.68 11.01 3.82
CA ALA A 242 -5.19 9.99 4.71
C ALA A 242 -4.01 9.03 4.85
N VAL A 243 -3.58 8.73 6.07
CA VAL A 243 -2.93 7.45 6.28
C VAL A 243 -4.00 6.46 5.80
N SER A 244 -3.95 6.07 4.52
CA SER A 244 -4.54 4.83 4.11
C SER A 244 -3.80 3.85 4.98
N GLU A 245 -4.49 3.36 6.01
CA GLU A 245 -4.09 2.13 6.64
C GLU A 245 -4.16 1.09 5.51
N GLU A 246 -3.03 0.96 4.83
CA GLU A 246 -2.75 -0.05 3.82
C GLU A 246 -2.39 -1.29 4.60
N GLY A 247 -3.33 -2.23 4.61
CA GLY A 247 -3.12 -3.57 5.12
C GLY A 247 -2.89 -4.54 3.97
N SER A 248 -2.67 -5.80 4.29
CA SER A 248 -2.88 -6.93 3.40
C SER A 248 -3.21 -8.10 4.31
N ASN A 249 -3.91 -9.12 3.83
CA ASN A 249 -3.84 -10.45 4.45
C ASN A 249 -3.16 -11.45 3.51
N ASN A 250 -2.49 -12.42 4.10
CA ASN A 250 -2.15 -13.67 3.43
C ASN A 250 -2.13 -14.82 4.44
N TRP A 251 -2.37 -16.01 3.94
CA TRP A 251 -2.14 -17.23 4.70
C TRP A 251 -1.84 -18.39 3.77
N VAL A 252 -1.19 -19.40 4.34
CA VAL A 252 -0.89 -20.66 3.69
C VAL A 252 -1.23 -21.79 4.66
N VAL A 253 -1.95 -22.81 4.17
CA VAL A 253 -2.46 -23.94 4.94
C VAL A 253 -1.87 -25.22 4.36
N HIS A 254 -1.26 -26.04 5.20
CA HIS A 254 -0.68 -27.33 4.83
C HIS A 254 -1.79 -28.33 4.48
N GLY A 255 -1.49 -29.26 3.56
CA GLY A 255 -2.46 -30.25 3.06
C GLY A 255 -3.12 -31.12 4.14
N SER A 256 -2.46 -31.34 5.28
CA SER A 256 -3.04 -32.06 6.43
C SER A 256 -4.22 -31.33 7.10
N ARG A 257 -4.51 -30.09 6.71
CA ARG A 257 -5.59 -29.26 7.24
C ARG A 257 -6.55 -28.77 6.16
N THR A 258 -6.42 -29.26 4.93
CA THR A 258 -7.27 -28.85 3.82
C THR A 258 -8.19 -29.99 3.40
N ALA A 259 -9.34 -29.66 2.84
CA ALA A 259 -10.30 -30.65 2.36
C ALA A 259 -9.75 -31.46 1.18
N SER A 260 -8.86 -30.87 0.37
CA SER A 260 -8.26 -31.52 -0.81
C SER A 260 -7.04 -32.38 -0.48
N GLY A 261 -6.47 -32.26 0.72
CA GLY A 261 -5.18 -32.86 1.06
C GLY A 261 -3.97 -32.14 0.47
N ARG A 262 -4.17 -31.05 -0.29
CA ARG A 262 -3.12 -30.22 -0.91
C ARG A 262 -3.00 -28.87 -0.21
N PRO A 263 -1.84 -28.19 -0.26
CA PRO A 263 -1.73 -26.86 0.30
C PRO A 263 -2.71 -25.86 -0.34
N LEU A 264 -3.18 -24.91 0.47
CA LEU A 264 -4.00 -23.79 0.03
C LEU A 264 -3.32 -22.48 0.40
N LEU A 265 -3.29 -21.53 -0.53
CA LEU A 265 -2.75 -20.19 -0.29
C LEU A 265 -3.82 -19.14 -0.60
N ALA A 266 -3.96 -18.14 0.27
CA ALA A 266 -4.79 -16.98 -0.02
C ALA A 266 -4.00 -15.69 0.21
N SER A 267 -4.25 -14.68 -0.63
CA SER A 267 -3.64 -13.36 -0.51
C SER A 267 -4.56 -12.27 -1.06
N ASP A 268 -4.70 -11.19 -0.31
CA ASP A 268 -5.50 -10.02 -0.67
C ASP A 268 -4.82 -8.72 -0.21
N PRO A 269 -3.90 -8.15 -1.02
CA PRO A 269 -3.24 -6.91 -0.66
C PRO A 269 -4.22 -5.73 -0.63
N HIS A 270 -4.25 -5.00 0.49
CA HIS A 270 -5.14 -3.86 0.70
C HIS A 270 -4.45 -2.54 0.37
N ARG A 271 -4.93 -1.88 -0.67
CA ARG A 271 -4.33 -0.64 -1.19
C ARG A 271 -5.43 0.38 -1.45
N ALA A 272 -5.05 1.62 -1.74
CA ALA A 272 -6.00 2.65 -2.12
C ALA A 272 -6.89 2.16 -3.28
N HIS A 273 -8.20 2.34 -3.15
CA HIS A 273 -9.14 2.02 -4.23
C HIS A 273 -9.08 3.13 -5.27
N ALA A 274 -8.81 2.75 -6.52
CA ALA A 274 -8.76 3.65 -7.66
C ALA A 274 -9.39 2.99 -8.88
N ALA A 275 -9.81 3.81 -9.83
CA ALA A 275 -10.11 3.38 -11.20
C ALA A 275 -9.02 3.94 -12.13
N PRO A 276 -8.24 3.10 -12.85
CA PRO A 276 -8.20 1.64 -12.75
C PRO A 276 -7.56 1.10 -11.46
N SER A 277 -7.70 -0.22 -11.23
CA SER A 277 -7.08 -0.94 -10.10
C SER A 277 -5.57 -0.69 -10.01
N LEU A 278 -5.00 -0.71 -8.81
CA LEU A 278 -3.54 -0.74 -8.63
C LEU A 278 -2.94 -2.02 -9.23
N ARG A 279 -3.60 -3.17 -9.04
CA ARG A 279 -3.10 -4.48 -9.44
C ARG A 279 -3.58 -4.85 -10.84
N TYR A 280 -2.78 -5.64 -11.54
CA TYR A 280 -3.07 -6.11 -12.88
C TYR A 280 -2.78 -7.61 -12.97
N LEU A 281 -3.76 -8.41 -13.41
CA LEU A 281 -3.58 -9.86 -13.56
C LEU A 281 -3.11 -10.18 -14.98
N VAL A 282 -2.14 -11.07 -15.10
CA VAL A 282 -1.61 -11.54 -16.39
C VAL A 282 -1.12 -12.98 -16.25
N HIS A 283 -1.23 -13.76 -17.32
CA HIS A 283 -0.59 -15.06 -17.46
C HIS A 283 0.50 -14.96 -18.52
N LEU A 284 1.72 -15.37 -18.17
CA LEU A 284 2.92 -15.31 -18.97
C LEU A 284 3.42 -16.73 -19.27
N HIS A 285 3.43 -17.14 -20.54
CA HIS A 285 3.82 -18.49 -20.95
C HIS A 285 4.79 -18.47 -22.14
N ALA A 286 5.99 -19.04 -21.93
CA ALA A 286 6.99 -19.33 -22.95
C ALA A 286 7.76 -20.61 -22.56
N PRO A 287 8.58 -21.20 -23.45
CA PRO A 287 9.43 -22.34 -23.08
C PRO A 287 10.28 -22.03 -21.83
N GLY A 288 10.13 -22.86 -20.78
CA GLY A 288 10.83 -22.68 -19.50
C GLY A 288 10.26 -21.59 -18.59
N PHE A 289 9.15 -20.94 -18.95
CA PHE A 289 8.54 -19.87 -18.18
C PHE A 289 7.01 -19.98 -18.20
N ASN A 290 6.37 -20.17 -17.05
CA ASN A 290 4.92 -20.21 -16.97
C ASN A 290 4.46 -19.64 -15.62
N ALA A 291 3.88 -18.45 -15.60
CA ALA A 291 3.46 -17.78 -14.37
C ALA A 291 2.17 -16.99 -14.57
N ILE A 292 1.22 -17.13 -13.65
CA ILE A 292 -0.05 -16.39 -13.65
C ILE A 292 -0.28 -15.75 -12.29
N GLY A 293 -0.71 -14.50 -12.30
CA GLY A 293 -1.01 -13.78 -11.07
C GLY A 293 -1.02 -12.27 -11.24
N ALA A 294 -0.86 -11.57 -10.12
CA ALA A 294 -0.94 -10.12 -10.02
C ALA A 294 0.43 -9.46 -9.91
N GLY A 295 0.62 -8.37 -10.64
CA GLY A 295 1.73 -7.43 -10.50
C GLY A 295 1.24 -5.98 -10.49
N GLU A 296 2.17 -5.03 -10.57
CA GLU A 296 1.86 -3.64 -10.93
C GLU A 296 2.02 -3.47 -12.45
N PRO A 297 1.15 -2.73 -13.15
CA PRO A 297 1.19 -2.65 -14.60
C PRO A 297 2.46 -1.96 -15.13
N SER A 298 3.20 -1.24 -14.30
CA SER A 298 4.45 -0.54 -14.65
C SER A 298 5.72 -1.38 -14.47
N ALA A 299 5.61 -2.62 -13.97
CA ALA A 299 6.75 -3.51 -13.75
C ALA A 299 6.54 -4.87 -14.46
N PRO A 300 7.58 -5.46 -15.07
CA PRO A 300 7.48 -6.77 -15.70
C PRO A 300 7.34 -7.91 -14.68
N GLY A 301 6.77 -9.03 -15.13
CA GLY A 301 6.52 -10.20 -14.28
C GLY A 301 5.28 -10.08 -13.38
N ILE A 302 5.21 -10.94 -12.35
CA ILE A 302 4.15 -10.97 -11.33
C ILE A 302 4.78 -11.05 -9.93
N SER A 303 4.07 -10.58 -8.91
CA SER A 303 4.55 -10.60 -7.51
C SER A 303 3.70 -11.46 -6.57
N LEU A 304 2.47 -11.81 -6.98
CA LEU A 304 1.58 -12.73 -6.27
C LEU A 304 0.94 -13.67 -7.30
N GLY A 305 0.79 -14.96 -7.02
CA GLY A 305 0.24 -15.92 -7.98
C GLY A 305 0.87 -17.30 -7.87
N HIS A 306 1.02 -17.98 -9.00
CA HIS A 306 1.75 -19.25 -9.07
C HIS A 306 2.45 -19.42 -10.41
N ASN A 307 3.42 -20.35 -10.44
CA ASN A 307 4.19 -20.70 -11.64
C ASN A 307 4.02 -22.16 -12.09
N GLY A 308 2.98 -22.83 -11.58
CA GLY A 308 2.71 -24.23 -11.87
C GLY A 308 3.49 -25.22 -10.98
N GLN A 309 4.42 -24.72 -10.16
CA GLN A 309 5.19 -25.50 -9.19
C GLN A 309 5.04 -24.94 -7.77
N THR A 310 5.14 -23.62 -7.65
CA THR A 310 4.95 -22.88 -6.40
C THR A 310 3.85 -21.84 -6.53
N ALA A 311 3.16 -21.60 -5.42
CA ALA A 311 2.23 -20.49 -5.22
C ALA A 311 2.82 -19.55 -4.17
N PHE A 312 2.63 -18.24 -4.35
CA PHE A 312 3.21 -17.22 -3.47
C PHE A 312 2.32 -16.00 -3.34
N GLY A 313 2.35 -15.40 -2.16
CA GLY A 313 1.64 -14.17 -1.83
C GLY A 313 2.42 -13.33 -0.83
N LEU A 314 2.04 -12.06 -0.66
CA LEU A 314 2.78 -11.13 0.19
C LEU A 314 1.87 -10.16 0.97
N THR A 315 2.37 -9.71 2.12
CA THR A 315 1.79 -8.64 2.95
C THR A 315 2.92 -7.75 3.46
N ILE A 316 2.64 -6.52 3.89
CA ILE A 316 3.67 -5.66 4.50
C ILE A 316 4.23 -6.28 5.79
N PHE A 317 5.54 -6.16 5.97
CA PHE A 317 6.28 -6.48 7.18
C PHE A 317 6.91 -5.19 7.72
N GLY A 318 6.75 -4.91 9.02
CA GLY A 318 7.10 -3.62 9.65
C GLY A 318 8.60 -3.35 9.82
N ALA A 319 9.46 -3.83 8.90
CA ALA A 319 10.87 -3.46 8.94
C ALA A 319 11.04 -1.97 8.66
N ASP A 320 11.85 -1.33 9.49
CA ASP A 320 12.24 0.06 9.37
C ASP A 320 13.24 0.22 8.22
N GLN A 321 12.96 1.13 7.28
CA GLN A 321 13.76 1.34 6.06
C GLN A 321 14.24 2.80 5.90
N GLU A 322 14.10 3.63 6.93
CA GLU A 322 14.35 5.08 6.88
C GLU A 322 14.90 5.60 8.21
N ASP A 323 15.80 6.58 8.20
CA ASP A 323 16.15 7.37 9.40
C ASP A 323 16.25 8.86 9.04
N VAL A 324 15.86 9.72 9.98
CA VAL A 324 15.98 11.17 9.87
C VAL A 324 17.25 11.64 10.55
N TYR A 325 18.08 12.35 9.78
CA TYR A 325 19.36 12.88 10.22
C TYR A 325 19.30 14.39 10.41
N VAL A 326 19.82 14.86 11.55
CA VAL A 326 19.94 16.28 11.88
C VAL A 326 21.41 16.69 11.82
N TYR A 327 21.72 17.67 11.00
CA TYR A 327 23.07 18.16 10.77
C TYR A 327 23.26 19.53 11.39
N GLN A 328 24.43 19.75 11.96
CA GLN A 328 24.93 21.09 12.25
C GLN A 328 25.58 21.65 10.99
N THR A 329 25.14 22.83 10.54
CA THR A 329 25.79 23.56 9.44
C THR A 329 26.85 24.53 9.99
N ARG A 330 27.82 24.91 9.15
CA ARG A 330 28.98 25.68 9.58
C ARG A 330 28.57 27.14 9.84
N PRO A 331 28.96 27.72 10.97
CA PRO A 331 28.76 29.15 11.20
C PRO A 331 29.40 29.99 10.09
N GLY A 332 28.58 30.83 9.44
CA GLY A 332 29.00 31.67 8.33
C GLY A 332 29.10 30.96 6.97
N ASP A 333 28.80 29.66 6.89
CA ASP A 333 28.86 28.85 5.66
C ASP A 333 27.82 27.72 5.73
N ALA A 334 26.55 28.07 5.48
CA ALA A 334 25.42 27.13 5.64
C ALA A 334 25.46 25.93 4.67
N ASP A 335 26.25 26.03 3.59
CA ASP A 335 26.44 24.95 2.62
C ASP A 335 27.50 23.92 3.05
N ARG A 336 28.02 24.02 4.28
CA ARG A 336 28.85 22.99 4.89
C ARG A 336 28.21 22.42 6.14
N TYR A 337 28.27 21.10 6.29
CA TYR A 337 27.75 20.39 7.46
C TYR A 337 28.83 19.57 8.18
N ARG A 338 28.66 19.40 9.49
CA ARG A 338 29.60 18.65 10.34
C ARG A 338 29.51 17.16 10.01
N TYR A 339 30.65 16.54 9.78
CA TYR A 339 30.78 15.08 9.70
C TYR A 339 32.15 14.66 10.23
N GLN A 340 32.16 13.72 11.19
CA GLN A 340 33.34 13.32 11.95
C GLN A 340 34.12 14.53 12.46
N ASP A 341 35.42 14.59 12.18
CA ASP A 341 36.31 15.67 12.59
C ASP A 341 36.29 16.87 11.63
N GLY A 342 35.55 16.81 10.52
CA GLY A 342 35.57 17.80 9.44
C GLY A 342 34.24 18.51 9.16
N TRP A 343 34.22 19.20 8.02
CA TRP A 343 33.05 19.83 7.42
C TRP A 343 32.94 19.35 5.97
N GLU A 344 31.82 18.75 5.62
CA GLU A 344 31.52 18.30 4.26
C GLU A 344 30.62 19.32 3.54
N GLN A 345 30.71 19.34 2.21
CA GLN A 345 29.92 20.22 1.36
C GLN A 345 28.52 19.63 1.14
N ILE A 346 27.47 20.43 1.27
CA ILE A 346 26.13 20.08 0.76
C ILE A 346 26.24 20.01 -0.76
N GLU A 347 25.85 18.87 -1.34
CA GLU A 347 25.77 18.72 -2.78
C GLU A 347 24.51 19.42 -3.29
N ARG A 348 24.71 20.44 -4.13
CA ARG A 348 23.63 21.18 -4.81
C ARG A 348 23.63 20.79 -6.28
N VAL A 349 22.53 20.25 -6.76
CA VAL A 349 22.35 19.84 -8.16
C VAL A 349 21.29 20.74 -8.79
N GLU A 350 21.70 21.59 -9.72
CA GLU A 350 20.76 22.39 -10.51
C GLU A 350 20.09 21.50 -11.56
N GLU A 351 18.76 21.39 -11.49
CA GLU A 351 17.97 20.66 -12.47
C GLU A 351 17.00 21.57 -13.22
N SER A 352 16.80 21.27 -14.51
CA SER A 352 15.82 21.98 -15.35
C SER A 352 14.47 21.25 -15.35
N PHE A 353 13.40 22.01 -15.17
CA PHE A 353 12.01 21.56 -15.14
C PHE A 353 11.25 22.23 -16.28
N ALA A 354 10.80 21.45 -17.26
CA ALA A 354 9.88 21.96 -18.27
C ALA A 354 8.53 22.27 -17.62
N VAL A 355 7.95 23.43 -17.97
CA VAL A 355 6.66 23.88 -17.43
C VAL A 355 5.78 24.36 -18.56
N LYS A 356 4.55 23.84 -18.64
CA LYS A 356 3.60 24.18 -19.72
C LYS A 356 3.40 25.70 -19.81
N GLY A 357 3.55 26.24 -21.01
CA GLY A 357 3.36 27.66 -21.30
C GLY A 357 4.45 28.60 -20.79
N HIS A 358 5.55 28.08 -20.24
CA HIS A 358 6.62 28.88 -19.64
C HIS A 358 8.00 28.38 -20.10
N THR A 359 9.04 29.22 -19.93
CA THR A 359 10.42 28.74 -20.08
C THR A 359 10.73 27.70 -19.00
N PRO A 360 11.64 26.74 -19.26
CA PRO A 360 12.07 25.80 -18.24
C PRO A 360 12.55 26.54 -16.98
N GLN A 361 12.16 26.03 -15.81
CA GLN A 361 12.59 26.55 -14.51
C GLN A 361 13.81 25.76 -14.04
N THR A 362 14.84 26.45 -13.56
CA THR A 362 16.02 25.80 -12.97
C THR A 362 15.89 25.87 -11.46
N LEU A 363 15.89 24.73 -10.79
CA LEU A 363 15.74 24.62 -9.34
C LEU A 363 16.83 23.72 -8.75
N PRO A 364 17.39 24.08 -7.59
CA PRO A 364 18.37 23.25 -6.91
C PRO A 364 17.71 22.07 -6.21
N LEU A 365 18.36 20.93 -6.27
CA LEU A 365 18.17 19.80 -5.36
C LEU A 365 19.33 19.78 -4.37
N ALA A 366 19.08 19.38 -3.13
CA ALA A 366 20.07 19.46 -2.06
C ALA A 366 20.25 18.12 -1.35
N PHE A 367 21.51 17.69 -1.21
CA PHE A 367 21.86 16.39 -0.64
C PHE A 367 22.98 16.50 0.39
N THR A 368 22.83 15.70 1.43
CA THR A 368 23.94 15.27 2.29
C THR A 368 24.42 13.90 1.83
N ARG A 369 25.51 13.41 2.41
CA ARG A 369 25.98 12.04 2.15
C ARG A 369 24.94 10.96 2.40
N HIS A 370 23.97 11.20 3.29
CA HIS A 370 22.96 10.21 3.65
C HIS A 370 21.71 10.29 2.76
N GLY A 371 21.48 11.41 2.08
CA GLY A 371 20.30 11.58 1.23
C GLY A 371 19.78 13.01 1.13
N PRO A 372 18.58 13.18 0.57
CA PRO A 372 18.00 14.49 0.28
C PRO A 372 17.71 15.28 1.56
N ILE A 373 18.03 16.56 1.50
CA ILE A 373 17.71 17.52 2.56
C ILE A 373 16.21 17.82 2.51
N LEU A 374 15.53 17.56 3.62
CA LEU A 374 14.11 17.81 3.82
C LEU A 374 13.83 19.24 4.27
N PHE A 375 14.76 19.85 5.03
CA PHE A 375 14.58 21.16 5.63
C PHE A 375 15.93 21.80 5.99
N GLU A 376 16.02 23.13 5.85
CA GLU A 376 17.20 23.92 6.19
C GLU A 376 16.80 25.08 7.11
N ASP A 377 17.57 25.29 8.18
CA ASP A 377 17.44 26.41 9.11
C ASP A 377 18.80 27.09 9.28
N PRO A 378 19.17 28.02 8.38
CA PRO A 378 20.43 28.78 8.49
C PRO A 378 20.54 29.60 9.78
N VAL A 379 19.41 30.02 10.37
CA VAL A 379 19.39 30.81 11.61
C VAL A 379 19.86 29.96 12.79
N ARG A 380 19.35 28.72 12.88
CA ARG A 380 19.80 27.75 13.89
C ARG A 380 21.02 26.93 13.46
N GLN A 381 21.56 27.20 12.28
CA GLN A 381 22.70 26.49 11.70
C GLN A 381 22.46 24.98 11.61
N ARG A 382 21.34 24.60 10.98
CA ARG A 382 20.90 23.21 10.87
C ARG A 382 20.37 22.85 9.49
N ALA A 383 20.50 21.57 9.17
CA ALA A 383 19.80 20.93 8.07
C ALA A 383 19.25 19.58 8.55
N ILE A 384 18.14 19.13 7.96
CA ILE A 384 17.52 17.83 8.25
C ILE A 384 17.44 17.06 6.94
N ALA A 385 17.90 15.82 6.90
CA ALA A 385 17.86 14.96 5.71
C ALA A 385 17.22 13.61 6.01
N LEU A 386 16.73 12.93 4.96
CA LEU A 386 16.24 11.56 5.04
C LEU A 386 17.28 10.60 4.48
N ARG A 387 17.67 9.59 5.26
CA ARG A 387 18.33 8.39 4.74
C ARG A 387 17.26 7.35 4.49
N SER A 388 17.22 6.80 3.28
CA SER A 388 16.25 5.75 2.91
C SER A 388 16.95 4.66 2.11
N VAL A 389 16.49 3.42 2.27
CA VAL A 389 16.93 2.28 1.44
C VAL A 389 16.70 2.52 -0.05
N TRP A 390 15.79 3.42 -0.43
CA TRP A 390 15.54 3.81 -1.84
C TRP A 390 16.79 4.27 -2.58
N LEU A 391 17.75 4.81 -1.84
CA LEU A 391 19.00 5.32 -2.39
C LEU A 391 20.03 4.21 -2.67
N SER A 392 19.73 2.96 -2.29
CA SER A 392 20.58 1.80 -2.53
C SER A 392 20.21 1.05 -3.82
N PRO A 393 21.18 0.39 -4.47
CA PRO A 393 20.91 -0.61 -5.50
C PRO A 393 20.02 -1.73 -4.95
N GLY A 394 19.11 -2.27 -5.77
CA GLY A 394 18.19 -3.36 -5.42
C GLY A 394 16.89 -2.93 -4.74
N ALA A 395 16.63 -1.62 -4.64
CA ALA A 395 15.48 -1.06 -3.94
C ALA A 395 14.29 -0.68 -4.85
N ALA A 396 14.24 -1.14 -6.11
CA ALA A 396 13.09 -0.93 -6.99
C ALA A 396 11.91 -1.74 -6.48
N ALA A 397 10.75 -1.11 -6.43
CA ALA A 397 9.54 -1.70 -5.88
C ALA A 397 9.24 -3.05 -6.57
N TYR A 398 9.15 -4.12 -5.77
CA TYR A 398 8.73 -5.46 -6.21
C TYR A 398 9.61 -6.13 -7.27
N LEU A 399 10.69 -5.51 -7.76
CA LEU A 399 11.45 -6.06 -8.89
C LEU A 399 12.23 -7.34 -8.53
N GLY A 400 12.49 -7.55 -7.23
CA GLY A 400 12.96 -8.84 -6.71
C GLY A 400 12.01 -10.02 -7.01
N SER A 401 10.76 -9.75 -7.39
CA SER A 401 9.82 -10.77 -7.86
C SER A 401 10.29 -11.48 -9.13
N LEU A 402 11.14 -10.87 -9.97
CA LEU A 402 11.67 -11.52 -11.18
C LEU A 402 12.45 -12.80 -10.87
N SER A 403 13.11 -12.84 -9.71
CA SER A 403 13.80 -14.02 -9.19
C SER A 403 12.83 -14.95 -8.47
N ALA A 404 12.01 -14.41 -7.55
CA ALA A 404 11.13 -15.22 -6.70
C ALA A 404 10.05 -15.97 -7.49
N MET A 405 9.48 -15.35 -8.54
CA MET A 405 8.39 -15.95 -9.35
C MET A 405 8.82 -17.20 -10.13
N ARG A 406 10.12 -17.47 -10.24
CA ARG A 406 10.69 -18.62 -10.97
C ARG A 406 10.98 -19.82 -10.07
N ALA A 407 10.82 -19.68 -8.76
CA ALA A 407 11.21 -20.71 -7.80
C ALA A 407 10.37 -22.00 -7.97
N ALA A 408 11.05 -23.16 -7.91
CA ALA A 408 10.45 -24.47 -8.10
C ALA A 408 10.06 -25.17 -6.79
N SER A 409 10.50 -24.67 -5.63
CA SER A 409 10.12 -25.18 -4.30
C SER A 409 10.04 -24.05 -3.28
N VAL A 410 9.48 -24.34 -2.09
CA VAL A 410 9.46 -23.40 -0.96
C VAL A 410 10.86 -22.96 -0.55
N GLU A 411 11.84 -23.87 -0.56
CA GLU A 411 13.24 -23.57 -0.22
C GLU A 411 13.88 -22.66 -1.27
N ALA A 412 13.71 -22.99 -2.56
CA ALA A 412 14.22 -22.17 -3.66
C ALA A 412 13.58 -20.77 -3.64
N PHE A 413 12.30 -20.68 -3.27
CA PHE A 413 11.60 -19.41 -3.11
C PHE A 413 12.23 -18.58 -1.99
N GLY A 414 12.43 -19.17 -0.82
CA GLY A 414 13.10 -18.50 0.31
C GLY A 414 14.52 -18.03 -0.03
N ALA A 415 15.28 -18.78 -0.82
CA ALA A 415 16.60 -18.36 -1.29
C ALA A 415 16.54 -17.20 -2.29
N ALA A 416 15.57 -17.21 -3.21
CA ALA A 416 15.37 -16.15 -4.19
C ALA A 416 14.99 -14.80 -3.56
N LEU A 417 14.46 -14.77 -2.33
CA LEU A 417 14.15 -13.54 -1.61
C LEU A 417 15.40 -12.74 -1.18
N ALA A 418 16.62 -13.28 -1.33
CA ALA A 418 17.85 -12.52 -1.11
C ALA A 418 17.98 -11.29 -2.03
N SER A 419 17.32 -11.30 -3.20
CA SER A 419 17.26 -10.16 -4.14
C SER A 419 16.10 -9.20 -3.87
N TRP A 420 15.40 -9.33 -2.73
CA TRP A 420 14.22 -8.51 -2.42
C TRP A 420 14.56 -7.34 -1.50
N GLY A 421 14.69 -6.14 -2.08
CA GLY A 421 14.99 -4.92 -1.32
C GLY A 421 13.74 -4.19 -0.79
N THR A 422 12.75 -3.93 -1.63
CA THR A 422 11.55 -3.16 -1.26
C THR A 422 10.27 -3.65 -1.95
N PRO A 423 9.08 -3.41 -1.34
CA PRO A 423 8.89 -3.02 0.06
C PRO A 423 9.27 -4.15 1.03
N SER A 424 9.46 -3.85 2.32
CA SER A 424 9.59 -4.91 3.34
C SER A 424 8.27 -5.67 3.52
N VAL A 425 8.31 -6.99 3.34
CA VAL A 425 7.12 -7.84 3.25
C VAL A 425 7.28 -9.19 3.94
N ASN A 426 6.15 -9.72 4.42
CA ASN A 426 5.97 -11.13 4.69
C ASN A 426 5.61 -11.82 3.37
N HIS A 427 6.32 -12.86 3.01
CA HIS A 427 5.93 -13.81 1.98
C HIS A 427 5.36 -15.07 2.61
N VAL A 428 4.29 -15.58 2.01
CA VAL A 428 3.90 -16.99 2.17
C VAL A 428 4.10 -17.70 0.85
N CYS A 429 4.53 -18.96 0.91
CA CYS A 429 4.77 -19.80 -0.25
C CYS A 429 4.28 -21.23 0.02
N ALA A 430 3.82 -21.92 -1.01
CA ALA A 430 3.53 -23.35 -0.98
C ALA A 430 3.97 -24.00 -2.30
N ASP A 431 4.38 -25.26 -2.25
CA ASP A 431 4.77 -26.01 -3.44
C ASP A 431 3.92 -27.26 -3.67
N ALA A 432 3.97 -27.76 -4.90
CA ALA A 432 3.25 -28.97 -5.31
C ALA A 432 3.72 -30.25 -4.59
N ALA A 433 4.86 -30.21 -3.89
CA ALA A 433 5.33 -31.32 -3.05
C ALA A 433 4.65 -31.33 -1.67
N GLY A 434 3.86 -30.30 -1.33
CA GLY A 434 3.09 -30.23 -0.10
C GLY A 434 3.70 -29.32 0.96
N ASN A 435 4.86 -28.69 0.70
CA ASN A 435 5.49 -27.81 1.68
C ASN A 435 4.80 -26.45 1.73
N ILE A 436 4.86 -25.83 2.90
CA ILE A 436 4.45 -24.45 3.12
C ILE A 436 5.57 -23.68 3.82
N GLY A 437 5.70 -22.38 3.51
CA GLY A 437 6.73 -21.52 4.09
C GLY A 437 6.23 -20.10 4.33
N TRP A 438 6.80 -19.49 5.35
CA TRP A 438 6.71 -18.06 5.64
C TRP A 438 8.12 -17.48 5.71
N PHE A 439 8.32 -16.33 5.07
CA PHE A 439 9.60 -15.62 5.01
C PHE A 439 9.36 -14.13 5.17
N THR A 440 10.25 -13.43 5.87
CA THR A 440 10.30 -11.96 5.82
C THR A 440 11.42 -11.52 4.90
N ALA A 441 11.19 -10.49 4.09
CA ALA A 441 12.16 -9.98 3.12
C ALA A 441 12.10 -8.46 3.00
N GLY A 442 13.21 -7.84 2.62
CA GLY A 442 13.37 -6.40 2.50
C GLY A 442 14.66 -5.91 3.15
N PHE A 443 15.23 -4.83 2.61
CA PHE A 443 16.39 -4.18 3.20
C PHE A 443 16.05 -3.70 4.62
N THR A 444 16.80 -4.21 5.59
CA THR A 444 16.62 -3.93 7.02
C THR A 444 17.97 -3.40 7.55
N PRO A 445 18.13 -2.07 7.72
CA PRO A 445 19.39 -1.47 8.16
C PRO A 445 19.87 -2.01 9.51
N VAL A 446 21.17 -2.30 9.60
CA VAL A 446 21.79 -2.68 10.87
C VAL A 446 22.21 -1.42 11.62
N ARG A 447 21.58 -1.18 12.77
CA ARG A 447 21.88 -0.06 13.67
C ARG A 447 22.62 -0.59 14.90
N ARG A 448 23.81 -0.04 15.19
CA ARG A 448 24.66 -0.52 16.30
C ARG A 448 24.35 0.13 17.64
N ASN A 449 23.85 1.36 17.64
CA ASN A 449 23.75 2.21 18.83
C ASN A 449 22.44 3.00 18.94
N TRP A 450 21.42 2.71 18.12
CA TRP A 450 20.08 3.29 18.24
C TRP A 450 19.01 2.37 17.62
N HIS A 451 17.74 2.72 17.83
CA HIS A 451 16.59 1.87 17.47
C HIS A 451 15.74 2.38 16.29
N GLY A 452 16.12 3.49 15.65
CA GLY A 452 15.34 4.07 14.53
C GLY A 452 13.96 4.60 14.93
N LEU A 453 13.79 5.11 16.17
CA LEU A 453 12.50 5.63 16.63
C LEU A 453 12.44 7.16 16.66
N LEU A 454 13.60 7.83 16.62
CA LEU A 454 13.76 9.26 16.77
C LEU A 454 14.90 9.73 15.86
N PRO A 455 14.85 10.98 15.37
CA PRO A 455 15.93 11.54 14.56
C PRO A 455 17.27 11.53 15.30
N VAL A 456 18.36 11.33 14.55
CA VAL A 456 19.73 11.23 15.07
C VAL A 456 20.68 12.25 14.43
N PRO A 457 21.81 12.60 15.07
CA PRO A 457 22.85 13.43 14.46
C PRO A 457 23.45 12.81 13.19
N GLY A 458 23.61 13.63 12.15
CA GLY A 458 24.30 13.28 10.90
C GLY A 458 25.82 13.45 10.93
N ASP A 459 26.42 13.42 12.11
CA ASP A 459 27.85 13.71 12.34
C ASP A 459 28.76 12.48 12.23
N GLY A 460 28.23 11.32 11.83
CA GLY A 460 28.97 10.06 11.70
C GLY A 460 28.92 9.15 12.93
N ARG A 461 28.26 9.55 14.03
CA ARG A 461 28.04 8.68 15.20
C ARG A 461 26.94 7.64 14.99
N TYR A 462 26.07 7.83 14.01
CA TYR A 462 24.88 7.00 13.77
C TYR A 462 24.87 6.53 12.32
N GLU A 463 25.61 5.46 12.02
CA GLU A 463 25.76 4.94 10.66
C GLU A 463 25.12 3.55 10.51
N TRP A 464 24.46 3.33 9.36
CA TRP A 464 24.03 1.97 9.00
C TRP A 464 25.26 1.10 8.73
N ASP A 465 25.28 -0.07 9.35
CA ASP A 465 26.31 -1.08 9.15
C ASP A 465 25.85 -2.14 8.13
N GLY A 466 25.46 -1.65 6.94
CA GLY A 466 24.83 -2.46 5.92
C GLY A 466 23.41 -2.90 6.28
N TYR A 467 22.97 -4.02 5.68
CA TYR A 467 21.63 -4.59 5.84
C TYR A 467 21.71 -5.99 6.42
N LEU A 468 20.70 -6.39 7.20
CA LEU A 468 20.56 -7.77 7.63
C LEU A 468 20.47 -8.70 6.41
N PRO A 469 21.32 -9.74 6.32
CA PRO A 469 21.17 -10.77 5.31
C PRO A 469 19.83 -11.49 5.40
N ALA A 470 19.27 -11.89 4.26
CA ALA A 470 17.93 -12.49 4.19
C ALA A 470 17.78 -13.80 4.99
N ASP A 471 18.87 -14.55 5.18
CA ASP A 471 18.88 -15.78 5.99
C ASP A 471 18.87 -15.53 7.51
N ARG A 472 19.13 -14.28 7.94
CA ARG A 472 19.03 -13.85 9.35
C ARG A 472 17.68 -13.20 9.69
N LEU A 473 16.84 -12.96 8.69
CA LEU A 473 15.48 -12.48 8.87
C LEU A 473 14.53 -13.63 9.30
N PRO A 474 13.47 -13.34 10.08
CA PRO A 474 12.50 -14.35 10.49
C PRO A 474 11.93 -15.16 9.32
N ARG A 475 11.85 -16.49 9.53
CA ARG A 475 11.31 -17.44 8.56
C ARG A 475 10.88 -18.73 9.26
N SER A 476 10.02 -19.50 8.59
CA SER A 476 9.66 -20.84 9.01
C SER A 476 9.12 -21.66 7.84
N ILE A 477 9.40 -22.96 7.83
CA ILE A 477 8.92 -23.92 6.83
C ILE A 477 8.22 -25.04 7.60
N ASN A 478 7.04 -25.45 7.12
CA ASN A 478 6.22 -26.54 7.65
C ASN A 478 6.04 -26.47 9.19
N PRO A 479 5.38 -25.42 9.71
CA PRO A 479 5.17 -25.28 11.14
C PRO A 479 4.26 -26.39 11.67
N SER A 480 4.44 -26.78 12.93
CA SER A 480 3.60 -27.79 13.59
C SER A 480 2.12 -27.42 13.65
N ALA A 481 1.79 -26.12 13.66
CA ALA A 481 0.42 -25.63 13.57
C ALA A 481 -0.27 -26.02 12.24
N GLY A 482 0.52 -26.31 11.19
CA GLY A 482 0.05 -26.65 9.85
C GLY A 482 -0.47 -25.46 9.04
N PHE A 483 -0.26 -24.22 9.49
CA PHE A 483 -0.55 -23.02 8.71
C PHE A 483 0.33 -21.85 9.16
N PHE A 484 0.44 -20.84 8.29
CA PHE A 484 0.92 -19.49 8.62
C PHE A 484 -0.10 -18.47 8.13
N ALA A 485 -0.25 -17.38 8.88
CA ALA A 485 -1.11 -16.27 8.50
C ALA A 485 -0.49 -14.94 8.96
N THR A 486 -0.56 -13.93 8.10
CA THR A 486 -0.11 -12.58 8.40
C THR A 486 -1.13 -11.55 7.94
N ALA A 487 -1.23 -10.48 8.71
CA ALA A 487 -2.07 -9.32 8.49
C ALA A 487 -1.32 -8.04 8.89
N ASN A 488 0.00 -7.98 8.61
CA ASN A 488 0.91 -6.86 8.94
C ASN A 488 1.15 -6.62 10.44
N GLU A 489 0.70 -7.54 11.28
CA GLU A 489 0.92 -7.52 12.72
C GLU A 489 2.40 -7.74 13.05
N MET A 490 2.79 -7.40 14.28
CA MET A 490 4.09 -7.81 14.82
C MET A 490 4.14 -9.35 14.91
N ASN A 491 4.94 -9.95 14.04
CA ASN A 491 5.10 -11.40 13.94
C ASN A 491 6.58 -11.82 14.04
N ILE A 492 7.42 -10.98 14.67
CA ILE A 492 8.78 -11.36 15.04
C ILE A 492 8.68 -12.50 16.08
N PRO A 493 9.42 -13.62 15.89
CA PRO A 493 9.42 -14.72 16.84
C PRO A 493 9.81 -14.25 18.25
N ALA A 494 9.05 -14.69 19.27
CA ALA A 494 9.29 -14.29 20.65
C ALA A 494 10.62 -14.83 21.23
N ASP A 495 11.16 -15.87 20.62
CA ASP A 495 12.44 -16.51 20.92
C ASP A 495 13.61 -15.97 20.08
N ARG A 496 13.37 -14.91 19.28
CA ARG A 496 14.45 -14.21 18.59
C ARG A 496 15.47 -13.69 19.60
N ASP A 497 16.74 -13.93 19.32
CA ASP A 497 17.87 -13.44 20.11
C ASP A 497 17.73 -11.93 20.39
N ALA A 498 17.78 -11.58 21.68
CA ALA A 498 17.62 -10.21 22.15
C ALA A 498 18.76 -9.28 21.69
N ASP A 499 19.93 -9.85 21.39
CA ASP A 499 21.09 -9.12 20.87
C ASP A 499 21.09 -9.01 19.34
N ALA A 500 20.12 -9.64 18.65
CA ALA A 500 20.03 -9.53 17.21
C ALA A 500 19.64 -8.10 16.80
N PRO A 501 20.17 -7.57 15.67
CA PRO A 501 19.81 -6.23 15.22
C PRO A 501 18.30 -6.04 15.11
N SER A 502 17.85 -4.85 15.53
CA SER A 502 16.44 -4.48 15.46
C SER A 502 15.96 -4.48 14.01
N ILE A 503 14.72 -4.94 13.82
CA ILE A 503 14.05 -4.96 12.53
C ILE A 503 13.16 -3.72 12.37
N GLY A 504 12.42 -3.39 13.42
CA GLY A 504 11.41 -2.33 13.43
C GLY A 504 10.53 -2.48 14.66
N HIS A 505 9.80 -1.41 14.99
CA HIS A 505 9.08 -1.29 16.25
C HIS A 505 7.61 -0.87 16.09
N GLU A 506 7.18 -0.48 14.89
CA GLU A 506 5.82 0.00 14.62
C GLU A 506 5.11 -0.92 13.62
N TRP A 507 3.93 -1.40 13.98
CA TRP A 507 3.22 -2.46 13.26
C TRP A 507 1.74 -2.09 13.08
N ALA A 508 1.04 -2.84 12.22
CA ALA A 508 -0.41 -2.75 12.20
C ALA A 508 -1.00 -3.42 13.46
N GLU A 509 -2.18 -2.96 13.86
CA GLU A 509 -2.93 -3.55 14.97
C GLU A 509 -3.25 -5.04 14.75
N GLY A 510 -3.30 -5.82 15.83
CA GLY A 510 -3.27 -7.28 15.75
C GLY A 510 -4.59 -7.98 15.46
N SER A 511 -5.73 -7.29 15.44
CA SER A 511 -7.07 -7.91 15.42
C SER A 511 -7.31 -8.77 14.18
N ARG A 512 -6.93 -8.29 12.99
CA ARG A 512 -7.08 -9.06 11.75
C ARG A 512 -6.31 -10.37 11.80
N ALA A 513 -5.04 -10.31 12.19
CA ALA A 513 -4.19 -11.49 12.30
C ALA A 513 -4.72 -12.48 13.34
N ALA A 514 -5.14 -11.98 14.50
CA ALA A 514 -5.73 -12.80 15.56
C ALA A 514 -7.00 -13.51 15.08
N ARG A 515 -7.88 -12.82 14.36
CA ARG A 515 -9.11 -13.39 13.80
C ARG A 515 -8.81 -14.46 12.75
N ILE A 516 -7.89 -14.21 11.82
CA ILE A 516 -7.49 -15.18 10.79
C ILE A 516 -6.90 -16.42 11.44
N LYS A 517 -5.96 -16.25 12.39
CA LYS A 517 -5.33 -17.37 13.12
C LYS A 517 -6.36 -18.18 13.92
N GLN A 518 -7.35 -17.53 14.53
CA GLN A 518 -8.44 -18.21 15.22
C GLN A 518 -9.24 -19.10 14.27
N VAL A 519 -9.71 -18.56 13.14
CA VAL A 519 -10.50 -19.33 12.15
C VAL A 519 -9.70 -20.52 11.61
N LEU A 520 -8.43 -20.30 11.25
CA LEU A 520 -7.56 -21.36 10.73
C LEU A 520 -7.18 -22.40 11.79
N ALA A 521 -7.13 -22.03 13.07
CA ALA A 521 -6.90 -22.98 14.15
C ALA A 521 -8.13 -23.88 14.38
N ASP A 522 -9.34 -23.33 14.27
CA ASP A 522 -10.59 -24.07 14.47
C ASP A 522 -10.96 -24.92 13.24
N ASP A 523 -10.55 -24.52 12.04
CA ASP A 523 -10.80 -25.24 10.79
C ASP A 523 -9.72 -26.32 10.52
N ARG A 524 -10.13 -27.59 10.45
CA ARG A 524 -9.25 -28.74 10.13
C ARG A 524 -9.42 -29.26 8.70
N ALA A 525 -10.32 -28.69 7.91
CA ALA A 525 -10.63 -29.09 6.54
C ALA A 525 -10.85 -27.87 5.65
N HIS A 526 -9.89 -26.95 5.67
CA HIS A 526 -9.94 -25.69 4.94
C HIS A 526 -10.14 -25.92 3.44
N SER A 527 -11.03 -25.16 2.82
CA SER A 527 -11.39 -25.28 1.41
C SER A 527 -11.28 -23.93 0.71
N ILE A 528 -11.37 -23.92 -0.62
CA ILE A 528 -11.43 -22.67 -1.41
C ILE A 528 -12.58 -21.78 -0.91
N ALA A 529 -13.77 -22.35 -0.70
CA ALA A 529 -14.93 -21.60 -0.20
C ALA A 529 -14.69 -21.03 1.21
N ALA A 530 -14.02 -21.79 2.10
CA ALA A 530 -13.66 -21.31 3.43
C ALA A 530 -12.65 -20.16 3.37
N ALA A 531 -11.68 -20.22 2.45
CA ALA A 531 -10.72 -19.15 2.23
C ALA A 531 -11.39 -17.87 1.70
N GLN A 532 -12.32 -18.01 0.73
CA GLN A 532 -13.13 -16.88 0.23
C GLN A 532 -13.97 -16.26 1.35
N ALA A 533 -14.62 -17.08 2.18
CA ALA A 533 -15.38 -16.60 3.34
C ALA A 533 -14.49 -15.86 4.34
N LEU A 534 -13.26 -16.34 4.58
CA LEU A 534 -12.33 -15.69 5.50
C LEU A 534 -11.77 -14.36 4.96
N GLN A 535 -11.51 -14.25 3.65
CA GLN A 535 -11.15 -12.96 3.02
C GLN A 535 -12.28 -11.93 3.10
N ASN A 536 -13.54 -12.38 3.25
CA ASN A 536 -14.72 -11.54 3.40
C ASN A 536 -15.28 -11.54 4.84
N ASP A 537 -14.51 -12.00 5.84
CA ASP A 537 -14.96 -12.01 7.23
C ASP A 537 -14.97 -10.59 7.80
N THR A 538 -16.15 -10.14 8.25
CA THR A 538 -16.43 -8.81 8.81
C THR A 538 -16.49 -8.82 10.34
N PHE A 539 -16.13 -9.93 11.00
CA PHE A 539 -16.13 -10.03 12.47
C PHE A 539 -15.08 -9.12 13.11
N SER A 540 -15.50 -8.26 14.04
CA SER A 540 -14.64 -7.28 14.72
C SER A 540 -14.32 -7.70 16.15
N LEU A 541 -13.06 -8.09 16.39
CA LEU A 541 -12.54 -8.32 17.75
C LEU A 541 -12.61 -7.05 18.63
N PRO A 542 -12.27 -5.84 18.14
CA PRO A 542 -12.48 -4.61 18.90
C PRO A 542 -13.93 -4.39 19.32
N ALA A 543 -14.90 -4.67 18.44
CA ALA A 543 -16.32 -4.57 18.77
C ALA A 543 -16.72 -5.53 19.87
N GLN A 544 -16.28 -6.80 19.78
CA GLN A 544 -16.51 -7.79 20.83
C GLN A 544 -15.95 -7.33 22.18
N ARG A 545 -14.70 -6.83 22.21
CA ARG A 545 -14.03 -6.34 23.43
C ARG A 545 -14.81 -5.19 24.09
N LEU A 546 -15.14 -4.16 23.31
CA LEU A 546 -15.85 -2.98 23.81
C LEU A 546 -17.28 -3.30 24.23
N CYS A 547 -18.00 -4.14 23.50
CA CYS A 547 -19.37 -4.53 23.86
C CYS A 547 -19.39 -5.41 25.13
N ARG A 548 -18.42 -6.31 25.30
CA ARG A 548 -18.26 -7.09 26.54
C ARG A 548 -18.05 -6.19 27.75
N LEU A 549 -17.22 -5.15 27.59
CA LEU A 549 -16.99 -4.18 28.65
C LEU A 549 -18.24 -3.34 28.94
N LEU A 550 -18.93 -2.86 27.90
CA LEU A 550 -20.17 -2.10 28.04
C LEU A 550 -21.25 -2.87 28.81
N ALA A 551 -21.35 -4.19 28.61
CA ALA A 551 -22.30 -5.06 29.31
C ALA A 551 -22.08 -5.13 30.83
N GLN A 552 -20.90 -4.75 31.32
CA GLN A 552 -20.57 -4.75 32.75
C GLN A 552 -20.93 -3.42 33.44
N ILE A 553 -21.36 -2.39 32.70
CA ILE A 553 -21.64 -1.07 33.24
C ILE A 553 -23.10 -0.97 33.71
N GLU A 554 -23.31 -0.81 35.03
CA GLU A 554 -24.66 -0.74 35.62
C GLU A 554 -25.48 0.51 35.21
N ARG A 555 -26.81 0.33 35.13
CA ARG A 555 -27.87 1.37 35.07
C ARG A 555 -27.80 2.37 33.90
N PRO A 556 -28.01 1.91 32.65
CA PRO A 556 -28.24 2.79 31.49
C PRO A 556 -29.52 3.66 31.61
N SER A 557 -29.44 4.94 31.23
CA SER A 557 -30.60 5.82 31.04
C SER A 557 -31.54 5.31 29.91
N ALA A 558 -32.74 5.89 29.75
CA ALA A 558 -33.73 5.38 28.80
C ALA A 558 -33.27 5.29 27.32
N PRO A 559 -32.56 6.28 26.74
CA PRO A 559 -31.95 6.15 25.40
C PRO A 559 -30.82 5.12 25.36
N LEU A 560 -30.05 5.01 26.45
CA LEU A 560 -28.92 4.11 26.54
C LEU A 560 -29.35 2.64 26.56
N ARG A 561 -30.52 2.33 27.14
CA ARG A 561 -31.07 0.95 27.14
C ARG A 561 -31.27 0.38 25.73
N GLN A 562 -31.78 1.19 24.80
CA GLN A 562 -32.00 0.73 23.41
C GLN A 562 -30.68 0.52 22.68
N ALA A 563 -29.73 1.45 22.83
CA ALA A 563 -28.40 1.35 22.24
C ALA A 563 -27.63 0.13 22.77
N THR A 564 -27.61 -0.07 24.10
CA THR A 564 -26.94 -1.21 24.73
C THR A 564 -27.61 -2.54 24.35
N GLN A 565 -28.96 -2.60 24.28
CA GLN A 565 -29.65 -3.82 23.83
C GLN A 565 -29.31 -4.16 22.38
N LEU A 566 -29.30 -3.16 21.49
CA LEU A 566 -28.95 -3.37 20.08
C LEU A 566 -27.54 -3.95 19.91
N LEU A 567 -26.58 -3.49 20.72
CA LEU A 567 -25.20 -4.01 20.72
C LEU A 567 -25.04 -5.35 21.46
N ALA A 568 -25.91 -5.65 22.43
CA ALA A 568 -25.87 -6.90 23.19
C ALA A 568 -26.33 -8.11 22.36
N ASP A 569 -27.30 -7.91 21.47
CA ASP A 569 -27.84 -8.97 20.59
C ASP A 569 -27.01 -9.17 19.30
N TRP A 570 -25.96 -8.38 19.09
CA TRP A 570 -25.15 -8.38 17.89
C TRP A 570 -24.07 -9.47 17.91
N ASP A 571 -23.84 -10.10 16.76
CA ASP A 571 -22.79 -11.08 16.52
C ASP A 571 -21.41 -10.48 16.18
N TYR A 572 -21.27 -9.16 16.33
CA TYR A 572 -20.04 -8.37 16.08
C TYR A 572 -19.56 -8.36 14.63
N LYS A 573 -20.41 -8.77 13.68
CA LYS A 573 -20.13 -8.67 12.24
C LYS A 573 -20.50 -7.30 11.68
N ILE A 574 -19.52 -6.63 11.08
CA ILE A 574 -19.66 -5.31 10.46
C ILE A 574 -20.17 -5.47 9.02
N ASP A 575 -21.32 -6.15 8.87
CA ASP A 575 -21.92 -6.37 7.56
C ASP A 575 -22.58 -5.10 7.01
N ALA A 576 -22.61 -4.94 5.69
CA ALA A 576 -23.17 -3.76 5.03
C ALA A 576 -24.65 -3.52 5.41
N ASP A 577 -25.40 -4.57 5.73
CA ASP A 577 -26.79 -4.48 6.12
C ASP A 577 -27.02 -4.45 7.66
N SER A 578 -25.96 -4.39 8.45
CA SER A 578 -26.03 -4.44 9.91
C SER A 578 -26.32 -3.06 10.53
N ALA A 579 -27.43 -2.99 11.29
CA ALA A 579 -27.79 -1.85 12.13
C ALA A 579 -26.87 -1.67 13.35
N PRO A 580 -26.57 -2.70 14.17
CA PRO A 580 -25.63 -2.56 15.28
C PRO A 580 -24.22 -2.20 14.83
N ALA A 581 -23.77 -2.68 13.66
CA ALA A 581 -22.48 -2.27 13.08
C ALA A 581 -22.43 -0.76 12.81
N ALA A 582 -23.49 -0.20 12.21
CA ALA A 582 -23.58 1.23 11.96
C ALA A 582 -23.53 2.06 13.26
N LEU A 583 -24.22 1.60 14.32
CA LEU A 583 -24.15 2.25 15.64
C LEU A 583 -22.75 2.14 16.24
N PHE A 584 -22.14 0.96 16.18
CA PHE A 584 -20.83 0.71 16.75
C PHE A 584 -19.74 1.56 16.09
N GLU A 585 -19.68 1.60 14.76
CA GLU A 585 -18.66 2.38 14.04
C GLU A 585 -18.82 3.89 14.25
N VAL A 586 -20.07 4.39 14.28
CA VAL A 586 -20.34 5.79 14.67
C VAL A 586 -19.90 6.05 16.11
N TRP A 587 -20.23 5.15 17.04
CA TRP A 587 -19.82 5.29 18.44
C TRP A 587 -18.31 5.28 18.61
N TRP A 588 -17.63 4.27 18.08
CA TRP A 588 -16.18 4.11 18.20
C TRP A 588 -15.43 5.28 17.56
N MET A 589 -15.72 5.60 16.30
CA MET A 589 -14.92 6.52 15.52
C MET A 589 -15.24 8.00 15.76
N LYS A 590 -16.51 8.36 15.92
CA LYS A 590 -16.93 9.76 16.02
C LYS A 590 -17.15 10.25 17.45
N HIS A 591 -17.33 9.34 18.42
CA HIS A 591 -17.67 9.74 19.79
C HIS A 591 -16.67 9.22 20.83
N LEU A 592 -16.43 7.91 20.91
CA LEU A 592 -15.60 7.30 21.96
C LEU A 592 -14.12 7.67 21.79
N ARG A 593 -13.53 7.46 20.60
CA ARG A 593 -12.13 7.83 20.34
C ARG A 593 -11.87 9.34 20.54
N PRO A 594 -12.66 10.27 19.96
CA PRO A 594 -12.43 11.69 20.19
C PRO A 594 -12.58 12.11 21.66
N ALA A 595 -13.54 11.52 22.39
CA ALA A 595 -13.71 11.77 23.83
C ALA A 595 -12.51 11.26 24.64
N LEU A 596 -11.97 10.09 24.28
CA LEU A 596 -10.77 9.53 24.88
C LEU A 596 -9.56 10.44 24.64
N PHE A 597 -9.33 10.87 23.39
CA PHE A 597 -8.24 11.82 23.10
C PHE A 597 -8.41 13.16 23.81
N ALA A 598 -9.62 13.71 23.88
CA ALA A 598 -9.88 14.95 24.61
C ALA A 598 -9.55 14.84 26.10
N ARG A 599 -9.72 13.64 26.68
CA ARG A 599 -9.37 13.37 28.08
C ARG A 599 -7.86 13.21 28.26
N LEU A 600 -7.21 12.44 27.39
CA LEU A 600 -5.80 12.04 27.54
C LEU A 600 -4.82 13.09 27.04
N ALA A 601 -5.23 13.89 26.06
CA ALA A 601 -4.43 14.96 25.46
C ALA A 601 -5.30 16.23 25.35
N PRO A 602 -5.40 17.04 26.43
CA PRO A 602 -6.22 18.24 26.42
C PRO A 602 -5.80 19.29 25.38
N ASP A 603 -4.52 19.32 24.97
CA ASP A 603 -4.02 20.21 23.92
C ASP A 603 -4.59 19.82 22.54
N PRO A 604 -5.39 20.69 21.89
CA PRO A 604 -5.90 20.43 20.54
C PRO A 604 -4.81 20.21 19.49
N LYS A 605 -3.65 20.87 19.61
CA LYS A 605 -2.55 20.71 18.63
C LYS A 605 -1.90 19.33 18.76
N LEU A 606 -1.71 18.85 19.99
CA LEU A 606 -1.25 17.49 20.25
C LEU A 606 -2.23 16.44 19.71
N ARG A 607 -3.54 16.63 19.88
CA ARG A 607 -4.54 15.65 19.38
C ARG A 607 -4.49 15.41 17.87
N VAL A 608 -4.07 16.41 17.08
CA VAL A 608 -3.86 16.25 15.64
C VAL A 608 -2.71 15.28 15.35
N LEU A 609 -1.62 15.36 16.13
CA LEU A 609 -0.45 14.47 16.00
C LEU A 609 -0.76 13.02 16.40
N LEU A 610 -1.78 12.82 17.24
CA LEU A 610 -2.21 11.50 17.70
C LEU A 610 -3.15 10.78 16.72
N GLN A 611 -3.63 11.43 15.65
CA GLN A 611 -4.54 10.80 14.69
C GLN A 611 -3.81 9.86 13.70
N PRO A 612 -4.43 8.74 13.29
CA PRO A 612 -5.72 8.23 13.78
C PRO A 612 -5.61 7.65 15.19
N GLY A 613 -4.42 7.21 15.59
CA GLY A 613 -4.13 6.63 16.89
C GLY A 613 -4.04 5.11 16.86
N ASP A 614 -3.30 4.58 17.83
CA ASP A 614 -3.00 3.17 17.96
C ASP A 614 -4.19 2.40 18.59
N LEU A 615 -4.84 1.55 17.80
CA LEU A 615 -6.06 0.86 18.24
C LEU A 615 -5.84 0.00 19.48
N ASP A 616 -4.74 -0.77 19.51
CA ASP A 616 -4.45 -1.69 20.60
C ASP A 616 -4.16 -0.93 21.90
N SER A 617 -3.37 0.14 21.85
CA SER A 617 -3.11 1.02 22.99
C SER A 617 -4.39 1.69 23.52
N LEU A 618 -5.27 2.15 22.64
CA LEU A 618 -6.55 2.76 23.04
C LEU A 618 -7.49 1.72 23.67
N LEU A 619 -7.60 0.51 23.11
CA LEU A 619 -8.41 -0.57 23.68
C LEU A 619 -7.86 -1.01 25.03
N GLN A 620 -6.55 -1.20 25.16
CA GLN A 620 -5.89 -1.58 26.41
C GLN A 620 -6.19 -0.56 27.51
N LEU A 621 -6.11 0.74 27.19
CA LEU A 621 -6.37 1.83 28.12
C LEU A 621 -7.87 1.95 28.49
N ILE A 622 -8.77 1.62 27.57
CA ILE A 622 -10.20 1.54 27.88
C ILE A 622 -10.48 0.36 28.79
N GLU A 623 -9.91 -0.82 28.55
CA GLU A 623 -10.13 -2.03 29.35
C GLU A 623 -9.51 -1.91 30.75
N THR A 624 -8.30 -1.37 30.84
CA THR A 624 -7.53 -1.17 32.08
C THR A 624 -7.20 0.32 32.25
N PRO A 625 -8.17 1.14 32.69
CA PRO A 625 -7.97 2.59 32.82
C PRO A 625 -7.00 2.89 33.97
N ASP A 626 -6.04 3.78 33.72
CA ASP A 626 -5.02 4.17 34.69
C ASP A 626 -5.26 5.58 35.29
N GLY A 627 -4.27 6.10 36.01
CA GLY A 627 -4.34 7.41 36.66
C GLY A 627 -4.62 8.59 35.72
N ARG A 628 -4.46 8.43 34.39
CA ARG A 628 -4.87 9.45 33.40
C ARG A 628 -6.39 9.65 33.37
N PHE A 629 -7.16 8.75 33.96
CA PHE A 629 -8.59 8.91 34.22
C PHE A 629 -8.91 9.50 35.61
N GLY A 630 -7.92 9.91 36.39
CA GLY A 630 -8.09 10.46 37.74
C GLY A 630 -8.36 9.39 38.80
N ASP A 631 -8.68 9.84 40.02
CA ASP A 631 -8.70 9.00 41.24
C ASP A 631 -9.65 7.80 41.19
N ASN A 632 -10.72 7.87 40.39
CA ASN A 632 -11.62 6.74 40.13
C ASN A 632 -11.71 6.47 38.62
N ALA A 633 -10.63 5.89 38.12
CA ALA A 633 -10.38 5.67 36.71
C ALA A 633 -11.51 4.86 36.03
N GLU A 634 -11.96 3.77 36.64
CA GLU A 634 -13.04 2.92 36.13
C GLU A 634 -14.37 3.67 36.02
N ARG A 635 -14.76 4.42 37.06
CA ARG A 635 -16.01 5.20 37.03
C ARG A 635 -15.97 6.27 35.96
N ALA A 636 -14.82 6.93 35.78
CA ALA A 636 -14.64 7.94 34.74
C ALA A 636 -14.69 7.32 33.33
N ARG A 637 -14.02 6.19 33.12
CA ARG A 637 -14.07 5.40 31.87
C ARG A 637 -15.49 4.96 31.55
N ASN A 638 -16.21 4.40 32.53
CA ASN A 638 -17.60 3.96 32.37
C ASN A 638 -18.50 5.12 31.94
N ARG A 639 -18.40 6.26 32.63
CA ARG A 639 -19.17 7.46 32.27
C ARG A 639 -18.85 7.94 30.85
N LEU A 640 -17.57 7.98 30.48
CA LEU A 640 -17.14 8.37 29.13
C LEU A 640 -17.72 7.45 28.04
N MET A 641 -17.74 6.13 28.28
CA MET A 641 -18.38 5.17 27.36
C MET A 641 -19.89 5.39 27.25
N GLN A 642 -20.60 5.61 28.36
CA GLN A 642 -22.04 5.85 28.38
C GLN A 642 -22.42 7.17 27.69
N ASP A 643 -21.72 8.26 28.01
CA ASP A 643 -21.99 9.59 27.45
C ASP A 643 -21.72 9.60 25.93
N SER A 644 -20.63 8.97 25.48
CA SER A 644 -20.30 8.85 24.05
C SER A 644 -21.28 7.95 23.28
N LEU A 645 -21.75 6.84 23.87
CA LEU A 645 -22.75 5.98 23.23
C LEU A 645 -24.11 6.68 23.08
N SER A 646 -24.51 7.46 24.08
CA SER A 646 -25.72 8.30 24.01
C SER A 646 -25.63 9.32 22.86
N ALA A 647 -24.48 9.97 22.70
CA ALA A 647 -24.24 10.88 21.59
C ALA A 647 -24.31 10.17 20.23
N ALA A 648 -23.68 9.00 20.11
CA ALA A 648 -23.71 8.17 18.91
C ALA A 648 -25.12 7.73 18.51
N TRP A 649 -25.93 7.29 19.48
CA TRP A 649 -27.32 6.91 19.25
C TRP A 649 -28.14 8.06 18.66
N ASN A 650 -27.97 9.27 19.20
CA ASN A 650 -28.65 10.46 18.70
C ASN A 650 -28.18 10.84 17.28
N GLU A 651 -26.90 10.65 16.98
CA GLU A 651 -26.35 10.84 15.63
C GLU A 651 -26.93 9.85 14.63
N CYS A 652 -26.95 8.55 14.95
CA CYS A 652 -27.56 7.53 14.11
C CYS A 652 -29.04 7.82 13.85
N ARG A 653 -29.81 8.24 14.87
CA ARG A 653 -31.22 8.64 14.70
C ARG A 653 -31.40 9.81 13.74
N ARG A 654 -30.51 10.80 13.80
CA ARG A 654 -30.53 11.99 12.95
C ARG A 654 -30.17 11.66 11.49
N HIS A 655 -29.21 10.76 11.26
CA HIS A 655 -28.76 10.42 9.90
C HIS A 655 -29.55 9.28 9.24
N MET A 656 -30.05 8.31 10.00
CA MET A 656 -30.66 7.08 9.47
C MET A 656 -32.12 6.88 9.90
N GLY A 657 -32.70 7.84 10.62
CA GLY A 657 -34.10 7.84 11.05
C GLY A 657 -34.32 7.23 12.44
N PRO A 658 -35.55 7.33 12.99
CA PRO A 658 -35.84 6.97 14.38
C PRO A 658 -35.89 5.46 14.65
N GLU A 659 -36.08 4.63 13.63
CA GLU A 659 -36.20 3.17 13.75
C GLU A 659 -34.83 2.49 13.56
N ALA A 660 -34.19 2.08 14.65
CA ALA A 660 -32.85 1.47 14.61
C ALA A 660 -32.76 0.22 13.72
N ARG A 661 -33.82 -0.58 13.62
CA ARG A 661 -33.91 -1.75 12.73
C ARG A 661 -33.75 -1.43 11.23
N GLN A 662 -33.91 -0.17 10.82
CA GLN A 662 -33.75 0.29 9.43
C GLN A 662 -32.35 0.83 9.13
N TRP A 663 -31.49 0.97 10.15
CA TRP A 663 -30.12 1.43 9.97
C TRP A 663 -29.29 0.38 9.25
N ARG A 664 -28.35 0.81 8.43
CA ARG A 664 -27.52 -0.06 7.60
C ARG A 664 -26.12 0.54 7.51
N TRP A 665 -25.08 -0.23 7.83
CA TRP A 665 -23.71 0.25 7.73
C TRP A 665 -23.38 0.74 6.31
N GLY A 666 -23.77 -0.01 5.29
CA GLY A 666 -23.55 0.29 3.86
C GLY A 666 -24.29 1.52 3.32
N ARG A 667 -25.13 2.20 4.13
CA ARG A 667 -25.62 3.55 3.80
C ARG A 667 -24.60 4.64 4.12
N LEU A 668 -23.78 4.42 5.14
CA LEU A 668 -22.68 5.30 5.54
C LEU A 668 -21.37 4.87 4.86
N HIS A 669 -21.17 3.56 4.75
CA HIS A 669 -19.91 2.97 4.32
C HIS A 669 -20.01 2.40 2.92
N GLN A 670 -19.47 3.18 1.98
CA GLN A 670 -19.55 2.88 0.56
C GLN A 670 -18.18 3.01 -0.08
N THR A 671 -17.86 2.10 -1.00
CA THR A 671 -16.66 2.21 -1.83
C THR A 671 -16.96 2.98 -3.10
N LEU A 672 -16.09 3.92 -3.43
CA LEU A 672 -16.06 4.63 -4.69
C LEU A 672 -14.66 4.46 -5.27
N PHE A 673 -14.56 3.74 -6.40
CA PHE A 673 -13.31 3.68 -7.15
C PHE A 673 -13.21 4.96 -7.96
N GLU A 674 -12.52 5.95 -7.38
CA GLU A 674 -12.36 7.26 -7.98
C GLU A 674 -11.31 7.21 -9.11
N HIS A 675 -11.66 7.79 -10.26
CA HIS A 675 -10.72 8.00 -11.34
C HIS A 675 -10.00 9.34 -11.15
N ALA A 676 -8.73 9.43 -11.54
CA ALA A 676 -7.92 10.64 -11.31
C ALA A 676 -8.52 11.91 -11.94
N VAL A 677 -9.25 11.77 -13.05
CA VAL A 677 -9.94 12.84 -13.78
C VAL A 677 -11.20 13.36 -13.08
N SER A 678 -11.81 12.58 -12.20
CA SER A 678 -13.18 12.80 -11.72
C SER A 678 -13.39 14.06 -10.89
N ARG A 679 -12.31 14.73 -10.46
CA ARG A 679 -12.36 16.00 -9.70
C ARG A 679 -12.03 17.23 -10.55
N THR A 680 -12.07 17.12 -11.87
CA THR A 680 -11.86 18.24 -12.81
C THR A 680 -13.19 18.84 -13.27
N ARG A 681 -13.18 20.09 -13.80
CA ARG A 681 -14.29 20.69 -14.57
C ARG A 681 -14.77 19.82 -15.73
N HIS A 682 -13.88 18.96 -16.24
CA HIS A 682 -14.15 18.04 -17.32
C HIS A 682 -14.72 16.68 -16.85
N GLY A 683 -14.61 16.39 -15.54
CA GLY A 683 -14.96 15.13 -14.89
C GLY A 683 -16.37 15.08 -14.28
N ALA A 684 -17.20 16.13 -14.50
CA ALA A 684 -18.57 16.19 -13.98
C ALA A 684 -19.50 15.09 -14.53
N ASP A 685 -19.09 14.38 -15.58
CA ASP A 685 -19.80 13.21 -16.08
C ASP A 685 -19.47 11.98 -15.19
N ARG A 686 -20.49 11.42 -14.54
CA ARG A 686 -20.38 10.32 -13.55
C ARG A 686 -19.84 9.00 -14.13
N GLN A 687 -19.47 8.98 -15.41
CA GLN A 687 -19.01 7.81 -16.14
C GLN A 687 -17.57 7.42 -15.84
N TRP A 688 -16.74 8.27 -15.23
CA TRP A 688 -15.35 7.92 -14.88
C TRP A 688 -15.24 7.06 -13.62
N ASN A 689 -16.08 7.33 -12.61
CA ASN A 689 -16.03 6.59 -11.36
C ASN A 689 -16.75 5.23 -11.47
N THR A 690 -16.36 4.29 -10.61
CA THR A 690 -17.12 3.05 -10.38
C THR A 690 -17.66 3.01 -8.96
N GLY A 691 -18.98 2.92 -8.82
CA GLY A 691 -19.70 3.01 -7.54
C GLY A 691 -20.51 4.30 -7.41
N PRO A 692 -20.93 4.68 -6.18
CA PRO A 692 -20.62 4.01 -4.92
C PRO A 692 -21.30 2.64 -4.77
N LEU A 693 -20.66 1.70 -4.08
CA LEU A 693 -21.21 0.38 -3.73
C LEU A 693 -21.18 0.20 -2.20
N PRO A 694 -22.26 -0.29 -1.56
CA PRO A 694 -22.25 -0.57 -0.13
C PRO A 694 -21.21 -1.65 0.18
N LEU A 695 -20.47 -1.48 1.27
CA LEU A 695 -19.42 -2.42 1.67
C LEU A 695 -19.50 -2.72 3.17
N GLY A 696 -19.25 -3.98 3.55
CA GLY A 696 -19.03 -4.37 4.94
C GLY A 696 -17.58 -4.14 5.37
N GLY A 697 -17.24 -4.61 6.57
CA GLY A 697 -15.89 -4.53 7.14
C GLY A 697 -15.56 -3.16 7.74
N SER A 698 -14.36 -3.09 8.33
CA SER A 698 -13.76 -1.90 8.91
C SER A 698 -12.23 -1.97 8.83
N ARG A 699 -11.53 -1.06 9.52
CA ARG A 699 -10.06 -1.03 9.62
C ARG A 699 -9.46 -2.26 10.32
N SER A 700 -10.26 -3.01 11.11
CA SER A 700 -9.79 -4.08 12.00
C SER A 700 -10.40 -5.46 11.73
N THR A 701 -11.14 -5.61 10.63
CA THR A 701 -11.72 -6.89 10.20
C THR A 701 -10.88 -7.53 9.08
N PRO A 702 -10.82 -8.87 8.95
CA PRO A 702 -10.14 -9.51 7.83
C PRO A 702 -10.54 -8.94 6.47
N MET A 703 -11.85 -8.70 6.25
CA MET A 703 -12.34 -7.85 5.16
C MET A 703 -12.00 -6.39 5.47
N LEU A 704 -10.74 -6.00 5.28
CA LEU A 704 -10.29 -4.65 5.59
C LEU A 704 -10.96 -3.64 4.66
N ALA A 705 -11.59 -2.64 5.28
CA ALA A 705 -12.14 -1.48 4.61
C ALA A 705 -11.76 -0.24 5.41
N SER A 706 -10.69 0.41 4.98
CA SER A 706 -10.24 1.68 5.52
C SER A 706 -11.09 2.80 4.94
N TYR A 707 -11.56 3.71 5.78
CA TYR A 707 -12.48 4.80 5.39
C TYR A 707 -12.07 6.15 6.00
N ARG A 708 -12.56 7.24 5.40
CA ARG A 708 -12.46 8.59 5.97
C ARG A 708 -13.37 8.73 7.19
N ILE A 709 -12.86 9.31 8.27
CA ILE A 709 -13.60 9.40 9.54
C ILE A 709 -14.84 10.33 9.41
N ASN A 710 -14.77 11.37 8.59
CA ASN A 710 -15.83 12.38 8.49
C ASN A 710 -17.12 11.82 7.87
N ASP A 711 -17.00 11.02 6.80
CA ASP A 711 -18.13 10.56 5.98
C ASP A 711 -18.24 9.03 5.83
N PHE A 712 -17.29 8.26 6.37
CA PHE A 712 -17.22 6.79 6.26
C PHE A 712 -17.05 6.24 4.83
N MET A 713 -16.70 7.07 3.86
CA MET A 713 -16.38 6.59 2.52
C MET A 713 -15.10 5.77 2.53
N VAL A 714 -15.17 4.57 1.94
CA VAL A 714 -14.04 3.64 1.84
C VAL A 714 -13.00 4.20 0.89
N THR A 715 -11.75 4.24 1.34
CA THR A 715 -10.60 4.75 0.59
C THR A 715 -9.58 3.67 0.26
N ALA A 716 -9.54 2.58 1.03
CA ALA A 716 -8.64 1.47 0.79
C ALA A 716 -9.22 0.13 1.27
N GLY A 717 -8.76 -0.95 0.66
CA GLY A 717 -9.24 -2.32 0.86
C GLY A 717 -8.61 -3.25 -0.16
N ALA A 718 -9.06 -4.51 -0.24
CA ALA A 718 -8.52 -5.50 -1.16
C ALA A 718 -8.64 -5.07 -2.63
N SER A 719 -7.51 -4.73 -3.25
CA SER A 719 -7.45 -4.38 -4.68
C SER A 719 -7.59 -5.61 -5.59
N VAL A 720 -6.97 -6.71 -5.18
CA VAL A 720 -7.07 -8.04 -5.77
C VAL A 720 -7.21 -9.05 -4.64
N ARG A 721 -7.92 -10.16 -4.89
CA ARG A 721 -7.91 -11.34 -4.02
C ARG A 721 -7.55 -12.56 -4.84
N LEU A 722 -6.72 -13.43 -4.28
CA LEU A 722 -6.30 -14.71 -4.85
C LEU A 722 -6.53 -15.82 -3.82
N VAL A 723 -7.06 -16.95 -4.26
CA VAL A 723 -7.08 -18.21 -3.52
C VAL A 723 -6.60 -19.30 -4.47
N ILE A 724 -5.51 -19.98 -4.10
CA ILE A 724 -4.77 -20.89 -4.97
C ILE A 724 -4.82 -22.31 -4.38
N ASP A 725 -5.29 -23.27 -5.19
CA ASP A 725 -5.23 -24.71 -4.90
C ASP A 725 -3.92 -25.28 -5.46
N VAL A 726 -2.96 -25.52 -4.58
CA VAL A 726 -1.58 -25.81 -5.00
C VAL A 726 -1.51 -27.22 -5.58
N GLY A 727 -1.20 -27.30 -6.88
CA GLY A 727 -1.19 -28.55 -7.64
C GLY A 727 -2.48 -28.86 -8.41
N ASP A 728 -3.55 -28.10 -8.18
CA ASP A 728 -4.80 -28.14 -8.96
C ASP A 728 -5.14 -26.72 -9.44
N TRP A 729 -4.28 -26.21 -10.30
CA TRP A 729 -4.20 -24.78 -10.62
C TRP A 729 -5.51 -24.20 -11.16
N ASP A 730 -6.26 -24.96 -11.97
CA ASP A 730 -7.55 -24.53 -12.52
C ASP A 730 -8.69 -24.46 -11.49
N ASN A 731 -8.50 -25.03 -10.29
CA ASN A 731 -9.44 -24.87 -9.17
C ASN A 731 -9.20 -23.56 -8.38
N SER A 732 -8.18 -22.79 -8.75
CA SER A 732 -7.87 -21.49 -8.14
C SER A 732 -8.87 -20.42 -8.56
N VAL A 733 -9.09 -19.42 -7.69
CA VAL A 733 -10.01 -18.31 -7.92
C VAL A 733 -9.36 -16.96 -7.62
N CYS A 734 -9.84 -15.92 -8.28
CA CYS A 734 -9.36 -14.56 -8.13
C CYS A 734 -10.49 -13.52 -8.25
N ILE A 735 -10.22 -12.27 -7.90
CA ILE A 735 -11.03 -11.11 -8.29
C ILE A 735 -10.15 -9.85 -8.27
N ASN A 736 -10.24 -8.98 -9.28
CA ASN A 736 -9.53 -7.69 -9.35
C ASN A 736 -10.55 -6.56 -9.51
N ALA A 737 -10.53 -5.54 -8.66
CA ALA A 737 -11.56 -4.49 -8.66
C ALA A 737 -11.00 -3.11 -9.04
N PRO A 738 -11.75 -2.29 -9.80
CA PRO A 738 -13.13 -2.54 -10.28
C PRO A 738 -13.21 -3.38 -11.58
N GLY A 739 -12.07 -3.61 -12.23
CA GLY A 739 -11.91 -4.34 -13.49
C GLY A 739 -10.44 -4.30 -13.95
N GLN A 740 -10.14 -4.94 -15.08
CA GLN A 740 -8.77 -5.03 -15.61
C GLN A 740 -8.33 -3.82 -16.43
N SER A 741 -9.25 -3.08 -17.06
CA SER A 741 -8.94 -2.00 -17.99
C SER A 741 -8.96 -0.62 -17.32
N GLY A 742 -8.03 0.24 -17.71
CA GLY A 742 -8.05 1.68 -17.44
C GLY A 742 -8.81 2.50 -18.48
N ASP A 743 -9.09 1.95 -19.66
CA ASP A 743 -9.90 2.62 -20.66
C ASP A 743 -11.40 2.51 -20.31
N PRO A 744 -12.13 3.63 -20.07
CA PRO A 744 -13.56 3.62 -19.78
C PRO A 744 -14.44 3.05 -20.90
N ARG A 745 -13.93 2.96 -22.13
CA ARG A 745 -14.62 2.36 -23.29
C ARG A 745 -14.56 0.84 -23.25
N SER A 746 -13.66 0.26 -22.47
CA SER A 746 -13.49 -1.18 -22.36
C SER A 746 -14.63 -1.81 -21.57
N PRO A 747 -15.15 -2.99 -21.98
CA PRO A 747 -16.11 -3.73 -21.17
C PRO A 747 -15.51 -4.16 -19.83
N HIS A 748 -14.18 -4.25 -19.73
CA HIS A 748 -13.45 -4.68 -18.52
C HIS A 748 -13.02 -3.52 -17.61
N TYR A 749 -13.62 -2.34 -17.75
CA TYR A 749 -13.33 -1.19 -16.88
C TYR A 749 -13.92 -1.34 -15.47
N ARG A 750 -15.12 -1.94 -15.36
CA ARG A 750 -15.90 -2.02 -14.11
C ARG A 750 -16.69 -3.31 -13.91
N ASP A 751 -16.51 -4.29 -14.80
CA ASP A 751 -17.28 -5.53 -14.85
C ASP A 751 -17.17 -6.37 -13.57
N LEU A 752 -16.05 -6.26 -12.84
CA LEU A 752 -15.80 -7.02 -11.63
C LEU A 752 -16.24 -6.31 -10.33
N ALA A 753 -16.57 -5.01 -10.38
CA ALA A 753 -16.79 -4.20 -9.17
C ALA A 753 -17.93 -4.71 -8.29
N ARG A 754 -19.07 -5.12 -8.89
CA ARG A 754 -20.24 -5.61 -8.13
C ARG A 754 -19.99 -7.00 -7.53
N ALA A 755 -19.38 -7.91 -8.31
CA ALA A 755 -19.00 -9.23 -7.83
C ALA A 755 -18.03 -9.09 -6.64
N TRP A 756 -17.02 -8.23 -6.78
CA TRP A 756 -16.07 -7.94 -5.71
C TRP A 756 -16.74 -7.39 -4.44
N SER A 757 -17.69 -6.45 -4.56
CA SER A 757 -18.38 -5.88 -3.40
C SER A 757 -19.27 -6.89 -2.68
N ASN A 758 -19.76 -7.90 -3.41
CA ASN A 758 -20.55 -9.00 -2.88
C ASN A 758 -19.70 -10.13 -2.28
N GLY A 759 -18.35 -10.04 -2.37
CA GLY A 759 -17.45 -11.12 -1.94
C GLY A 759 -17.39 -12.30 -2.91
N GLU A 760 -17.75 -12.10 -4.18
CA GLU A 760 -17.71 -13.12 -5.24
C GLU A 760 -16.34 -13.13 -5.96
N TYR A 761 -16.04 -14.27 -6.60
CA TYR A 761 -14.78 -14.52 -7.29
C TYR A 761 -15.00 -15.12 -8.67
N VAL A 762 -13.97 -15.08 -9.50
CA VAL A 762 -13.90 -15.68 -10.83
C VAL A 762 -12.76 -16.70 -10.88
N PRO A 763 -12.83 -17.74 -11.74
CA PRO A 763 -11.74 -18.69 -11.93
C PRO A 763 -10.42 -18.03 -12.33
N LEU A 764 -9.30 -18.53 -11.83
CA LEU A 764 -7.95 -18.20 -12.29
C LEU A 764 -7.50 -19.28 -13.29
N LEU A 765 -7.84 -19.10 -14.56
CA LEU A 765 -7.65 -20.12 -15.60
C LEU A 765 -6.15 -20.34 -15.91
N TYR A 766 -5.70 -21.59 -15.93
CA TYR A 766 -4.30 -21.93 -16.15
C TYR A 766 -4.06 -22.91 -17.30
N SER A 767 -4.85 -23.97 -17.42
CA SER A 767 -4.67 -24.93 -18.51
C SER A 767 -5.14 -24.38 -19.86
N GLU A 768 -4.49 -24.83 -20.93
CA GLU A 768 -4.84 -24.45 -22.31
C GLU A 768 -6.33 -24.72 -22.64
N GLU A 769 -6.87 -25.84 -22.14
CA GLU A 769 -8.28 -26.20 -22.33
C GLU A 769 -9.22 -25.17 -21.68
N LYS A 770 -8.95 -24.82 -20.42
CA LYS A 770 -9.74 -23.82 -19.68
C LYS A 770 -9.59 -22.45 -20.32
N ILE A 771 -8.38 -22.02 -20.64
CA ILE A 771 -8.13 -20.74 -21.30
C ILE A 771 -8.90 -20.66 -22.63
N ALA A 772 -8.81 -21.68 -23.48
CA ALA A 772 -9.52 -21.71 -24.76
C ALA A 772 -11.05 -21.65 -24.59
N ALA A 773 -11.60 -22.34 -23.59
CA ALA A 773 -13.04 -22.39 -23.34
C ALA A 773 -13.65 -21.04 -22.91
N TYR A 774 -12.86 -20.14 -22.31
CA TYR A 774 -13.33 -18.85 -21.78
C TYR A 774 -12.74 -17.63 -22.52
N THR A 775 -11.91 -17.84 -23.55
CA THR A 775 -11.38 -16.77 -24.39
C THR A 775 -12.50 -16.08 -25.17
N LEU A 776 -12.62 -14.76 -25.03
CA LEU A 776 -13.55 -13.95 -25.82
C LEU A 776 -12.86 -13.18 -26.95
N LYS A 777 -11.62 -12.76 -26.74
CA LYS A 777 -10.83 -12.02 -27.72
C LYS A 777 -9.43 -12.59 -27.84
N ARG A 778 -8.94 -12.67 -29.07
CA ARG A 778 -7.59 -13.11 -29.41
C ARG A 778 -6.86 -11.97 -30.14
N ILE A 779 -5.66 -11.64 -29.69
CA ILE A 779 -4.78 -10.69 -30.37
C ILE A 779 -3.49 -11.41 -30.75
N VAL A 780 -3.16 -11.41 -32.03
CA VAL A 780 -1.88 -11.91 -32.54
C VAL A 780 -0.95 -10.72 -32.76
N LEU A 781 0.19 -10.72 -32.09
CA LEU A 781 1.26 -9.76 -32.36
C LEU A 781 2.26 -10.43 -33.31
N GLN A 782 2.55 -9.81 -34.45
CA GLN A 782 3.50 -10.34 -35.42
C GLN A 782 4.65 -9.36 -35.66
N PRO A 783 5.85 -9.84 -36.04
CA PRO A 783 6.95 -8.98 -36.44
C PRO A 783 6.51 -7.99 -37.52
N GLY A 784 6.74 -6.70 -37.26
CA GLY A 784 6.32 -5.58 -38.11
C GLY A 784 7.30 -5.16 -39.17
#